data_AF-A0A2E8FMN9-F1
#
_entry.id   AF-A0A2E8FMN9-F1
#
_cell.length_a   1.000
_cell.length_b   1.000
_cell.length_c   1.000
_cell.angle_alpha   90.00
_cell.angle_beta   90.00
_cell.angle_gamma   90.00
#
_symmetry.space_group_name_H-M   'P 1'
#
loop_
_entity.id
_entity.type
_entity.pdbx_description
1 polymer ?
#
loop_
_entity_poly.entity_id
_entity_poly.type
_entity_poly.pdbx_seq_one_letter_code
_entity_poly.pdbx_strand_id
1 'polypeptide(L)'
;MRILLALPLLLLPVAVSAADPPATPAQLEFFEKKVRPLLARHCYKCHGRKAKSLKGGLRLDQRRGAFKGGDSGAVIVAGQPDKSLLIRSIRYQALEMPPAGKLKPAEIDMLVAWIKNGAAWPNEPSTTAPRTPDGRFDISRARKTHWAYQPPTSPELPAVKNSKWGINEIDRFILARLEAAGLSAGPTADRRTLLRRVMFDLVGLPPTPQQVREFLDDTRPDAWARVIDRLLDSPHYGERWGRHWLDVARYSDGFGGYLDGAALPHAWRYRDWVVRSFNRDLPFDQFVRHQVAGDLIAGDPESHFGSGFFAVGPTYRSDGGDPDSVAQARSETLDDRVDALGRGFLALTIACARCHEHKFDPISLEDYYGLAGVFNNTRSALHPLAPPAQVKAFDLRQADIKRLDGQVKQLAKAGNKATPAQKRDLAAKQAELKRLRETAPPKYPVTHALADSGNKDMAIALRGNLRKPGKIVPRQFPRILAGDDAKPFTRGSGRLDLADALVNPSNPLTTRVFVNRVWKWHFGRGLVRTPSNFGTLGEEPTHPDLLTWLAAHLVKRGWSIKWLHRTILLSATYRQTAAFNRKAFSIDGDNRLVWRYNPRRLDVEAWRDSLLSVTGELDLAVGGPPTEDVRGSRRRTMYFRVSRTGDRFSTDHFLRLFDFPIPRASIAKRPRSTVPQQFLFLMNSPMMIDRARALVARLKKEKPDQAQRLERAYQLLFGRSPTPLETRLAGDFLETKTTVAGTPAAKSADILVSDFEGGNYGKWQATGTAFGPTPPTGTLPNQMNVSGFRGRGLVNTYFRGDKTTGTLTSPEFTIRRRRLAFLIGGGSHPGKTCIELHVDGRTVRSMSGQNNELLQWNGWDVSKLAGKTARIRIVDQFTGGWGHINIDHIVQTNHRQVATAPVQSLDPWTQYLQVLLSSNEFMFVR
;
A
#
# COMPACT_ATOMS: atom_id res chain seq x y z
N MET A 1 29.31 62.52 -41.46
CA MET A 1 30.58 61.82 -41.16
C MET A 1 30.71 61.66 -39.65
N ARG A 2 30.39 60.49 -39.09
CA ARG A 2 30.86 59.96 -37.79
C ARG A 2 30.32 58.53 -37.61
N ILE A 3 31.26 57.60 -37.58
CA ILE A 3 31.14 56.15 -37.31
C ILE A 3 31.26 55.96 -35.77
N LEU A 4 30.90 54.76 -35.29
CA LEU A 4 31.24 54.10 -34.00
C LEU A 4 30.08 54.11 -32.99
N LEU A 5 29.67 53.05 -32.29
CA LEU A 5 30.28 51.74 -31.98
C LEU A 5 29.12 50.81 -31.51
N ALA A 6 28.99 49.59 -32.05
CA ALA A 6 28.06 48.59 -31.54
C ALA A 6 28.76 47.70 -30.50
N LEU A 7 28.26 47.70 -29.26
CA LEU A 7 28.70 46.82 -28.17
C LEU A 7 27.72 45.63 -28.07
N PRO A 8 28.17 44.35 -28.09
CA PRO A 8 27.27 43.23 -27.89
C PRO A 8 26.97 43.07 -26.39
N LEU A 9 25.71 43.25 -26.01
CA LEU A 9 25.20 43.02 -24.66
C LEU A 9 25.20 41.50 -24.38
N LEU A 10 26.18 41.02 -23.62
CA LEU A 10 26.18 39.66 -23.07
C LEU A 10 24.99 39.51 -22.09
N LEU A 11 23.97 38.78 -22.52
CA LEU A 11 22.90 38.29 -21.63
C LEU A 11 23.45 37.17 -20.74
N LEU A 12 23.80 37.53 -19.51
CA LEU A 12 24.02 36.55 -18.44
C LEU A 12 22.68 35.89 -18.08
N PRO A 13 22.58 34.56 -18.00
CA PRO A 13 21.38 33.89 -17.56
C PRO A 13 21.17 34.16 -16.06
N VAL A 14 20.08 34.84 -15.72
CA VAL A 14 19.61 34.94 -14.34
C VAL A 14 19.22 33.54 -13.89
N ALA A 15 20.09 32.91 -13.09
CA ALA A 15 19.75 31.69 -12.38
C ALA A 15 18.63 32.00 -11.38
N VAL A 16 17.39 31.70 -11.78
CA VAL A 16 16.26 31.63 -10.85
C VAL A 16 16.58 30.51 -9.87
N SER A 17 16.97 30.87 -8.65
CA SER A 17 17.06 29.93 -7.54
C SER A 17 15.67 29.31 -7.37
N ALA A 18 15.54 28.03 -7.74
CA ALA A 18 14.37 27.25 -7.44
C ALA A 18 14.25 27.19 -5.91
N ALA A 19 13.32 27.97 -5.35
CA ALA A 19 12.99 27.87 -3.94
C ALA A 19 12.58 26.42 -3.65
N ASP A 20 13.16 25.81 -2.62
CA ASP A 20 12.80 24.47 -2.19
C ASP A 20 11.27 24.38 -2.01
N PRO A 21 10.63 23.28 -2.44
CA PRO A 21 9.20 23.10 -2.26
C PRO A 21 8.85 23.20 -0.76
N PRO A 22 7.76 23.90 -0.40
CA PRO A 22 7.35 24.02 1.00
C PRO A 22 7.13 22.64 1.63
N ALA A 23 7.54 22.51 2.89
CA ALA A 23 7.43 21.26 3.62
C ALA A 23 5.99 20.73 3.61
N THR A 24 5.81 19.46 3.23
CA THR A 24 4.50 18.82 3.25
C THR A 24 4.02 18.62 4.69
N PRO A 25 2.69 18.59 4.94
CA PRO A 25 2.14 18.33 6.27
C PRO A 25 2.69 17.06 6.93
N ALA A 26 2.94 15.99 6.15
CA ALA A 26 3.51 14.75 6.66
C ALA A 26 4.97 14.91 7.16
N GLN A 27 5.77 15.71 6.45
CA GLN A 27 7.15 15.99 6.88
C GLN A 27 7.16 16.89 8.13
N LEU A 28 6.27 17.88 8.20
CA LEU A 28 6.09 18.72 9.40
C LEU A 28 5.63 17.91 10.61
N GLU A 29 4.71 16.98 10.40
CA GLU A 29 4.24 16.07 11.44
C GLU A 29 5.34 15.13 11.93
N PHE A 30 6.12 14.53 11.02
CA PHE A 30 7.27 13.72 11.39
C PHE A 30 8.23 14.51 12.28
N PHE A 31 8.48 15.77 11.93
CA PHE A 31 9.27 16.65 12.76
C PHE A 31 8.65 16.84 14.16
N GLU A 32 7.39 17.23 14.25
CA GLU A 32 6.73 17.52 15.54
C GLU A 32 6.55 16.26 16.42
N LYS A 33 6.22 15.09 15.85
CA LYS A 33 5.96 13.86 16.60
C LYS A 33 7.22 13.06 16.95
N LYS A 34 8.26 13.11 16.11
CA LYS A 34 9.40 12.20 16.18
C LYS A 34 10.71 12.94 16.46
N VAL A 35 10.96 14.02 15.74
CA VAL A 35 12.24 14.76 15.81
C VAL A 35 12.27 15.72 17.00
N ARG A 36 11.28 16.61 17.12
CA ARG A 36 11.24 17.63 18.18
C ARG A 36 11.30 17.01 19.59
N PRO A 37 10.58 15.91 19.92
CA PRO A 37 10.69 15.29 21.24
C PRO A 37 12.08 14.72 21.51
N LEU A 38 12.74 14.19 20.49
CA LEU A 38 14.11 13.66 20.58
C LEU A 38 15.10 14.80 20.81
N LEU A 39 15.00 15.90 20.03
CA LEU A 39 15.80 17.11 20.25
C LEU A 39 15.56 17.72 21.64
N ALA A 40 14.30 17.74 22.10
CA ALA A 40 13.95 18.26 23.41
C ALA A 40 14.52 17.42 24.56
N ARG A 41 14.53 16.09 24.39
CA ARG A 41 15.03 15.16 25.39
C ARG A 41 16.56 15.18 25.49
N HIS A 42 17.23 15.21 24.34
CA HIS A 42 18.67 14.94 24.27
C HIS A 42 19.53 16.17 23.93
N CYS A 43 18.96 17.22 23.33
CA CYS A 43 19.74 18.34 22.78
C CYS A 43 19.46 19.69 23.46
N TYR A 44 18.21 20.00 23.84
CA TYR A 44 17.82 21.35 24.29
C TYR A 44 18.45 21.79 25.60
N LYS A 45 18.93 20.85 26.43
CA LYS A 45 19.66 21.17 27.66
C LYS A 45 20.90 22.04 27.41
N CYS A 46 21.59 21.80 26.29
CA CYS A 46 22.81 22.53 25.90
C CYS A 46 22.61 23.45 24.68
N HIS A 47 21.61 23.18 23.83
CA HIS A 47 21.36 23.87 22.56
C HIS A 47 19.98 24.51 22.45
N GLY A 48 19.28 24.75 23.57
CA GLY A 48 17.96 25.40 23.61
C GLY A 48 17.98 26.75 24.31
N ARG A 49 16.91 27.54 24.20
CA ARG A 49 16.75 28.88 24.82
C ARG A 49 16.96 28.87 26.34
N LYS A 50 16.60 27.76 27.00
CA LYS A 50 16.72 27.60 28.46
C LYS A 50 18.06 26.97 28.89
N ALA A 51 19.02 26.81 27.98
CA ALA A 51 20.34 26.28 28.34
C ALA A 51 21.08 27.28 29.24
N LYS A 52 21.71 26.79 30.32
CA LYS A 52 22.53 27.62 31.22
C LYS A 52 23.72 28.27 30.52
N SER A 53 24.28 27.57 29.54
CA SER A 53 25.33 28.05 28.64
C SER A 53 25.07 27.43 27.28
N LEU A 54 24.95 28.27 26.26
CA LEU A 54 24.70 27.81 24.90
C LEU A 54 25.99 27.25 24.30
N LYS A 55 26.02 25.94 24.04
CA LYS A 55 27.23 25.27 23.57
C LYS A 55 27.42 25.43 22.05
N GLY A 56 28.62 25.86 21.65
CA GLY A 56 29.04 25.99 20.24
C GLY A 56 28.18 26.95 19.41
N GLY A 57 27.61 27.98 20.04
CA GLY A 57 26.74 28.97 19.39
C GLY A 57 25.44 28.40 18.78
N LEU A 58 25.19 27.10 18.96
CA LEU A 58 24.19 26.34 18.19
C LEU A 58 22.83 26.33 18.89
N ARG A 59 21.79 26.74 18.15
CA ARG A 59 20.39 26.74 18.60
C ARG A 59 19.57 25.69 17.86
N LEU A 60 19.17 24.62 18.56
CA LEU A 60 18.37 23.52 18.01
C LEU A 60 16.88 23.58 18.39
N ASP A 61 16.42 24.60 19.10
CA ASP A 61 15.01 24.74 19.47
C ASP A 61 14.20 25.64 18.51
N GLN A 62 14.87 26.28 17.56
CA GLN A 62 14.29 27.19 16.58
C GLN A 62 14.82 26.87 15.17
N ARG A 63 13.95 26.93 14.15
CA ARG A 63 14.33 26.64 12.75
C ARG A 63 15.51 27.50 12.31
N ARG A 64 15.39 28.82 12.47
CA ARG A 64 16.42 29.77 12.03
C ARG A 64 17.77 29.48 12.66
N GLY A 65 17.78 29.19 13.96
CA GLY A 65 18.99 28.83 14.69
C GLY A 65 19.62 27.52 14.20
N ALA A 66 18.80 26.49 13.97
CA ALA A 66 19.28 25.18 13.59
C ALA A 66 19.85 25.17 12.16
N PHE A 67 19.23 25.92 11.25
CA PHE A 67 19.68 26.06 9.87
C PHE A 67 20.81 27.07 9.69
N LYS A 68 20.92 28.09 10.55
CA LYS A 68 22.07 29.01 10.57
C LYS A 68 23.37 28.27 10.95
N GLY A 69 23.28 27.25 11.79
CA GLY A 69 24.46 26.55 12.30
C GLY A 69 25.00 27.16 13.59
N GLY A 70 26.11 26.59 14.07
CA GLY A 70 26.85 27.07 15.23
C GLY A 70 28.24 27.55 14.84
N ASP A 71 29.13 27.68 15.83
CA ASP A 71 30.51 28.15 15.66
C ASP A 71 31.31 27.24 14.71
N SER A 72 30.91 25.97 14.58
CA SER A 72 31.48 24.97 13.65
C SER A 72 30.81 24.94 12.26
N GLY A 73 29.99 25.94 11.93
CA GLY A 73 29.31 26.06 10.65
C GLY A 73 27.94 25.38 10.59
N ALA A 74 27.47 25.12 9.37
CA ALA A 74 26.14 24.57 9.10
C ALA A 74 25.98 23.16 9.69
N VAL A 75 24.99 22.96 10.57
CA VAL A 75 24.77 21.67 11.22
C VAL A 75 23.78 20.76 10.52
N ILE A 76 22.89 21.35 9.70
CA ILE A 76 21.86 20.64 8.95
C ILE A 76 22.01 21.01 7.47
N VAL A 77 22.19 19.99 6.64
CA VAL A 77 22.15 20.09 5.18
C VAL A 77 20.95 19.27 4.70
N ALA A 78 19.87 19.96 4.34
CA ALA A 78 18.61 19.32 3.93
C ALA A 78 18.84 18.31 2.79
N GLY A 79 18.24 17.13 2.92
CA GLY A 79 18.38 16.03 1.95
C GLY A 79 19.70 15.25 2.04
N GLN A 80 20.70 15.73 2.80
CA GLN A 80 22.06 15.17 2.81
C GLN A 80 22.51 14.83 4.25
N PRO A 81 22.04 13.70 4.84
CA PRO A 81 22.40 13.29 6.18
C PRO A 81 23.91 13.16 6.40
N ASP A 82 24.63 12.55 5.46
CA ASP A 82 26.07 12.28 5.62
C ASP A 82 26.93 13.55 5.55
N LYS A 83 26.40 14.65 4.99
CA LYS A 83 27.03 15.98 5.01
C LYS A 83 26.58 16.85 6.18
N SER A 84 25.57 16.44 6.94
CA SER A 84 25.05 17.20 8.08
C SER A 84 25.89 16.94 9.32
N LEU A 85 26.53 17.98 9.87
CA LEU A 85 27.36 17.85 11.07
C LEU A 85 26.56 17.28 12.26
N LEU A 86 25.26 17.59 12.36
CA LEU A 86 24.36 17.01 13.36
C LEU A 86 24.38 15.47 13.34
N ILE A 87 24.27 14.86 12.15
CA ILE A 87 24.24 13.40 11.99
C ILE A 87 25.59 12.78 12.30
N ARG A 88 26.67 13.41 11.81
CA ARG A 88 28.03 12.95 12.08
C ARG A 88 28.34 13.00 13.57
N SER A 89 27.91 14.05 14.27
CA SER A 89 28.10 14.20 15.71
C SER A 89 27.35 13.15 16.52
N ILE A 90 26.07 12.88 16.21
CA ILE A 90 25.32 11.83 16.93
C ILE A 90 25.77 10.40 16.59
N ARG A 91 26.43 10.20 15.45
CA ARG A 91 27.09 8.94 15.09
C ARG A 91 28.48 8.79 15.70
N TYR A 92 29.00 9.83 16.37
CA TYR A 92 30.36 9.91 16.92
C TYR A 92 31.43 9.78 15.81
N GLN A 93 31.18 10.43 14.67
CA GLN A 93 32.08 10.50 13.50
C GLN A 93 32.69 11.91 13.34
N ALA A 94 32.46 12.77 14.33
CA ALA A 94 32.91 14.15 14.45
C ALA A 94 32.95 14.49 15.95
N LEU A 95 32.34 15.60 16.39
CA LEU A 95 32.16 15.91 17.81
C LEU A 95 31.16 14.93 18.44
N GLU A 96 31.57 14.22 19.50
CA GLU A 96 30.72 13.25 20.21
C GLU A 96 29.60 13.95 21.00
N MET A 97 28.36 13.85 20.50
CA MET A 97 27.18 14.46 21.11
C MET A 97 26.00 13.48 21.07
N PRO A 98 25.20 13.32 22.14
CA PRO A 98 25.30 13.97 23.45
C PRO A 98 26.48 13.44 24.30
N PRO A 99 27.16 14.28 25.10
CA PRO A 99 28.34 13.88 25.88
C PRO A 99 28.03 12.89 27.01
N ALA A 100 26.75 12.79 27.41
CA ALA A 100 26.30 11.84 28.43
C ALA A 100 26.11 10.40 27.90
N GLY A 101 26.28 10.18 26.60
CA GLY A 101 26.13 8.87 25.97
C GLY A 101 25.47 8.95 24.60
N LYS A 102 25.87 8.01 23.73
CA LYS A 102 25.39 7.93 22.35
C LYS A 102 23.89 7.59 22.29
N LEU A 103 23.18 8.21 21.35
CA LEU A 103 21.77 7.90 21.09
C LEU A 103 21.60 6.44 20.64
N LYS A 104 20.42 5.86 20.90
CA LYS A 104 20.10 4.51 20.43
C LYS A 104 20.05 4.49 18.88
N PRO A 105 20.37 3.36 18.21
CA PRO A 105 20.37 3.28 16.74
C PRO A 105 19.06 3.78 16.11
N ALA A 106 17.91 3.38 16.67
CA ALA A 106 16.60 3.82 16.19
C ALA A 106 16.36 5.34 16.30
N GLU A 107 16.95 5.99 17.31
CA GLU A 107 16.87 7.45 17.49
C GLU A 107 17.74 8.18 16.46
N ILE A 108 18.93 7.64 16.14
CA ILE A 108 19.80 8.15 15.09
C ILE A 108 19.12 8.02 13.72
N ASP A 109 18.56 6.85 13.41
CA ASP A 109 17.87 6.58 12.14
C ASP A 109 16.70 7.54 11.92
N MET A 110 16.02 7.93 13.00
CA MET A 110 14.91 8.88 12.96
C MET A 110 15.36 10.30 12.57
N LEU A 111 16.49 10.78 13.12
CA LEU A 111 17.10 12.05 12.74
C LEU A 111 17.68 12.01 11.30
N VAL A 112 18.25 10.87 10.91
CA VAL A 112 18.73 10.64 9.53
C VAL A 112 17.56 10.70 8.55
N ALA A 113 16.46 10.02 8.85
CA ALA A 113 15.25 10.03 8.02
C ALA A 113 14.66 11.44 7.90
N TRP A 114 14.68 12.22 8.98
CA TRP A 114 14.25 13.62 8.94
C TRP A 114 15.08 14.47 7.98
N ILE A 115 16.40 14.42 8.12
CA ILE A 115 17.30 15.20 7.26
C ILE A 115 17.20 14.73 5.82
N LYS A 116 17.15 13.41 5.58
CA LYS A 116 16.97 12.82 4.24
C LYS A 116 15.67 13.30 3.59
N ASN A 117 14.63 13.50 4.38
CA ASN A 117 13.33 14.04 3.93
C ASN A 117 13.30 15.58 3.91
N GLY A 118 14.43 16.24 3.64
CA GLY A 118 14.52 17.69 3.45
C GLY A 118 14.59 18.51 4.73
N ALA A 119 14.82 17.88 5.90
CA ALA A 119 14.88 18.54 7.20
C ALA A 119 13.68 19.47 7.47
N ALA A 120 12.49 19.07 7.02
CA ALA A 120 11.27 19.85 7.16
C ALA A 120 11.06 20.30 8.60
N TRP A 121 10.81 21.59 8.76
CA TRP A 121 10.59 22.23 10.05
C TRP A 121 9.52 23.29 9.82
N PRO A 122 8.47 23.35 10.65
CA PRO A 122 7.41 24.31 10.40
C PRO A 122 7.96 25.73 10.42
N ASN A 123 7.73 26.49 9.34
CA ASN A 123 7.83 27.95 9.39
C ASN A 123 6.97 28.37 10.57
N GLU A 124 7.50 29.14 11.53
CA GLU A 124 6.72 29.58 12.68
C GLU A 124 5.56 30.44 12.16
N PRO A 125 4.32 29.94 12.11
CA PRO A 125 3.20 30.80 11.80
C PRO A 125 2.98 31.66 13.05
N SER A 126 2.64 32.92 12.85
CA SER A 126 2.25 33.86 13.91
C SER A 126 0.98 33.42 14.69
N THR A 127 0.37 32.29 14.36
CA THR A 127 -0.94 31.87 14.88
C THR A 127 -0.81 30.64 15.78
N THR A 128 -0.53 30.89 17.06
CA THR A 128 -0.83 29.92 18.13
C THR A 128 -2.34 29.89 18.40
N ALA A 129 -2.87 28.76 18.87
CA ALA A 129 -4.26 28.69 19.32
C ALA A 129 -4.58 29.80 20.33
N PRO A 130 -5.80 30.38 20.31
CA PRO A 130 -6.21 31.41 21.25
C PRO A 130 -5.97 30.98 22.70
N ARG A 131 -5.46 31.91 23.52
CA ARG A 131 -5.20 31.68 24.94
C ARG A 131 -5.85 32.76 25.80
N THR A 132 -6.32 32.35 26.97
CA THR A 132 -6.74 33.24 28.06
C THR A 132 -5.52 33.92 28.69
N PRO A 133 -5.70 35.01 29.46
CA PRO A 133 -4.58 35.72 30.12
C PRO A 133 -3.74 34.84 31.05
N ASP A 134 -4.32 33.80 31.64
CA ASP A 134 -3.64 32.80 32.47
C ASP A 134 -2.87 31.71 31.67
N GLY A 135 -2.87 31.82 30.34
CA GLY A 135 -2.11 30.95 29.45
C GLY A 135 -2.78 29.62 29.07
N ARG A 136 -4.02 29.35 29.54
CA ARG A 136 -4.84 28.21 29.09
C ARG A 136 -5.40 28.45 27.68
N PHE A 137 -5.88 27.40 27.02
CA PHE A 137 -6.56 27.57 25.74
C PHE A 137 -7.92 28.23 25.93
N ASP A 138 -8.20 29.26 25.13
CA ASP A 138 -9.51 29.92 25.06
C ASP A 138 -10.42 29.13 24.11
N ILE A 139 -11.11 28.13 24.67
CA ILE A 139 -11.97 27.21 23.93
C ILE A 139 -13.15 27.95 23.29
N SER A 140 -13.79 28.85 24.04
CA SER A 140 -14.93 29.64 23.56
C SER A 140 -14.55 30.49 22.34
N ARG A 141 -13.43 31.21 22.40
CA ARG A 141 -12.93 31.98 21.25
C ARG A 141 -12.57 31.09 20.08
N ALA A 142 -11.83 30.00 20.31
CA ALA A 142 -11.43 29.10 19.23
C ALA A 142 -12.64 28.49 18.49
N ARG A 143 -13.69 28.10 19.22
CA ARG A 143 -14.95 27.60 18.64
C ARG A 143 -15.68 28.65 17.80
N LYS A 144 -15.62 29.91 18.20
CA LYS A 144 -16.24 31.03 17.48
C LYS A 144 -15.44 31.43 16.24
N THR A 145 -14.11 31.41 16.29
CA THR A 145 -13.27 31.97 15.23
C THR A 145 -12.83 30.98 14.16
N HIS A 146 -12.75 29.68 14.47
CA HIS A 146 -12.25 28.69 13.51
C HIS A 146 -13.40 27.94 12.83
N TRP A 147 -13.44 27.97 11.48
CA TRP A 147 -14.52 27.40 10.66
C TRP A 147 -14.87 25.96 11.03
N ALA A 148 -13.86 25.12 11.32
CA ALA A 148 -14.05 23.69 11.58
C ALA A 148 -14.82 23.40 12.88
N TYR A 149 -14.75 24.29 13.88
CA TYR A 149 -15.34 24.08 15.21
C TYR A 149 -16.73 24.73 15.37
N GLN A 150 -17.16 25.52 14.38
CA GLN A 150 -18.50 26.07 14.35
C GLN A 150 -19.52 24.98 13.98
N PRO A 151 -20.68 24.90 14.66
CA PRO A 151 -21.75 23.96 14.33
C PRO A 151 -22.15 24.03 12.84
N PRO A 152 -22.51 22.91 12.20
CA PRO A 152 -22.93 22.92 10.81
C PRO A 152 -24.40 23.36 10.72
N THR A 153 -24.64 24.64 10.47
CA THR A 153 -25.97 25.16 10.11
C THR A 153 -26.19 25.04 8.61
N SER A 154 -27.41 24.82 8.13
CA SER A 154 -27.67 24.81 6.68
C SER A 154 -27.58 26.24 6.13
N PRO A 155 -26.56 26.59 5.31
CA PRO A 155 -26.47 27.92 4.74
C PRO A 155 -27.56 28.12 3.68
N GLU A 156 -27.92 29.37 3.44
CA GLU A 156 -28.78 29.74 2.32
C GLU A 156 -28.10 29.44 0.97
N LEU A 157 -28.91 29.15 -0.05
CA LEU A 157 -28.38 28.90 -1.39
C LEU A 157 -27.95 30.22 -2.02
N PRO A 158 -26.72 30.32 -2.56
CA PRO A 158 -26.23 31.56 -3.15
C PRO A 158 -26.99 31.91 -4.44
N ALA A 159 -27.16 33.21 -4.67
CA ALA A 159 -27.62 33.72 -5.95
C ALA A 159 -26.51 33.55 -7.01
N VAL A 160 -26.89 33.11 -8.21
CA VAL A 160 -25.97 32.84 -9.33
C VAL A 160 -26.54 33.41 -10.62
N LYS A 161 -25.68 33.87 -11.52
CA LYS A 161 -26.05 34.44 -12.82
C LYS A 161 -26.51 33.35 -13.78
N ASN A 162 -25.78 32.24 -13.86
CA ASN A 162 -26.10 31.13 -14.77
C ASN A 162 -26.89 30.01 -14.08
N SER A 163 -28.06 30.34 -13.54
CA SER A 163 -28.91 29.37 -12.83
C SER A 163 -29.34 28.17 -13.68
N LYS A 164 -29.41 28.32 -15.01
CA LYS A 164 -29.81 27.26 -15.96
C LYS A 164 -28.78 26.13 -16.10
N TRP A 165 -27.51 26.37 -15.76
CA TRP A 165 -26.49 25.31 -15.79
C TRP A 165 -26.64 24.33 -14.61
N GLY A 166 -27.08 24.82 -13.46
CA GLY A 166 -27.18 24.01 -12.25
C GLY A 166 -28.37 23.04 -12.30
N ILE A 167 -28.13 21.81 -11.86
CA ILE A 167 -29.17 20.77 -11.72
C ILE A 167 -29.68 20.70 -10.29
N ASN A 168 -28.78 20.85 -9.31
CA ASN A 168 -29.12 20.81 -7.90
C ASN A 168 -28.35 21.87 -7.08
N GLU A 169 -28.52 21.83 -5.76
CA GLU A 169 -27.98 22.82 -4.83
C GLU A 169 -26.45 22.87 -4.83
N ILE A 170 -25.76 21.74 -5.06
CA ILE A 170 -24.29 21.69 -5.17
C ILE A 170 -23.82 22.65 -6.24
N ASP A 171 -24.50 22.65 -7.38
CA ASP A 171 -24.12 23.44 -8.54
C ASP A 171 -24.21 24.95 -8.27
N ARG A 172 -25.13 25.39 -7.40
CA ARG A 172 -25.25 26.79 -7.01
C ARG A 172 -24.03 27.25 -6.21
N PHE A 173 -23.56 26.46 -5.25
CA PHE A 173 -22.35 26.79 -4.48
C PHE A 173 -21.08 26.81 -5.34
N ILE A 174 -20.97 25.89 -6.29
CA ILE A 174 -19.84 25.84 -7.23
C ILE A 174 -19.89 27.05 -8.17
N LEU A 175 -21.04 27.32 -8.80
CA LEU A 175 -21.22 28.46 -9.69
C LEU A 175 -20.94 29.79 -9.00
N ALA A 176 -21.43 30.00 -7.77
CA ALA A 176 -21.19 31.25 -7.05
C ALA A 176 -19.69 31.55 -6.92
N ARG A 177 -18.86 30.53 -6.65
CA ARG A 177 -17.41 30.67 -6.52
C ARG A 177 -16.72 30.84 -7.88
N LEU A 178 -17.21 30.16 -8.92
CA LEU A 178 -16.71 30.33 -10.28
C LEU A 178 -17.00 31.74 -10.81
N GLU A 179 -18.25 32.22 -10.69
CA GLU A 179 -18.69 33.53 -11.14
C GLU A 179 -17.97 34.66 -10.41
N ALA A 180 -17.77 34.53 -9.09
CA ALA A 180 -16.97 35.47 -8.30
C ALA A 180 -15.51 35.54 -8.78
N ALA A 181 -14.97 34.46 -9.32
CA ALA A 181 -13.62 34.40 -9.90
C ALA A 181 -13.57 34.74 -11.40
N GLY A 182 -14.68 35.15 -12.01
CA GLY A 182 -14.76 35.43 -13.45
C GLY A 182 -14.59 34.19 -14.34
N LEU A 183 -14.88 33.00 -13.79
CA LEU A 183 -14.84 31.70 -14.46
C LEU A 183 -16.26 31.20 -14.79
N SER A 184 -16.30 30.23 -15.70
CA SER A 184 -17.52 29.49 -16.04
C SER A 184 -17.25 28.00 -15.87
N ALA A 185 -18.29 27.25 -15.54
CA ALA A 185 -18.21 25.81 -15.46
C ALA A 185 -17.99 25.18 -16.84
N GLY A 186 -17.31 24.03 -16.87
CA GLY A 186 -17.08 23.26 -18.08
C GLY A 186 -18.37 22.66 -18.65
N PRO A 187 -18.39 22.33 -19.95
CA PRO A 187 -19.53 21.65 -20.56
C PRO A 187 -19.74 20.26 -19.96
N THR A 188 -20.94 19.71 -20.13
CA THR A 188 -21.28 18.34 -19.72
C THR A 188 -20.51 17.33 -20.57
N ALA A 189 -19.98 16.28 -19.94
CA ALA A 189 -19.31 15.18 -20.64
C ALA A 189 -20.30 14.34 -21.44
N ASP A 190 -19.82 13.71 -22.51
CA ASP A 190 -20.63 12.78 -23.30
C ASP A 190 -21.08 11.58 -22.45
N ARG A 191 -22.22 10.99 -22.83
CA ARG A 191 -22.87 9.91 -22.08
C ARG A 191 -21.93 8.71 -21.84
N ARG A 192 -21.09 8.36 -22.81
CA ARG A 192 -20.15 7.24 -22.67
C ARG A 192 -19.08 7.54 -21.62
N THR A 193 -18.50 8.73 -21.65
CA THR A 193 -17.55 9.18 -20.61
C THR A 193 -18.19 9.20 -19.23
N LEU A 194 -19.42 9.73 -19.11
CA LEU A 194 -20.15 9.71 -17.83
C LEU A 194 -20.38 8.29 -17.31
N LEU A 195 -20.81 7.36 -18.16
CA LEU A 195 -21.03 5.98 -17.77
C LEU A 195 -19.73 5.31 -17.30
N ARG A 196 -18.65 5.45 -18.07
CA ARG A 196 -17.33 4.90 -17.68
C ARG A 196 -16.88 5.46 -16.33
N ARG A 197 -17.04 6.77 -16.13
CA ARG A 197 -16.67 7.47 -14.89
C ARG A 197 -17.44 6.94 -13.69
N VAL A 198 -18.78 6.90 -13.75
CA VAL A 198 -19.60 6.47 -12.63
C VAL A 198 -19.45 4.97 -12.33
N MET A 199 -19.20 4.14 -13.35
CA MET A 199 -18.88 2.72 -13.15
C MET A 199 -17.60 2.53 -12.33
N PHE A 200 -16.53 3.25 -12.66
CA PHE A 200 -15.30 3.20 -11.86
C PHE A 200 -15.46 3.83 -10.46
N ASP A 201 -16.26 4.89 -10.33
CA ASP A 201 -16.49 5.53 -9.04
C ASP A 201 -17.36 4.70 -8.10
N LEU A 202 -18.43 4.09 -8.60
CA LEU A 202 -19.36 3.34 -7.76
C LEU A 202 -18.97 1.88 -7.59
N VAL A 203 -18.49 1.18 -8.63
CA VAL A 203 -18.23 -0.27 -8.55
C VAL A 203 -16.77 -0.66 -8.84
N GLY A 204 -15.95 0.26 -9.38
CA GLY A 204 -14.53 0.03 -9.64
C GLY A 204 -14.24 -0.90 -10.83
N LEU A 205 -15.20 -1.05 -11.75
CA LEU A 205 -15.12 -1.89 -12.94
C LEU A 205 -15.48 -1.06 -14.19
N PRO A 206 -15.00 -1.43 -15.39
CA PRO A 206 -15.44 -0.79 -16.62
C PRO A 206 -16.89 -1.19 -16.97
N PRO A 207 -17.64 -0.34 -17.71
CA PRO A 207 -18.95 -0.74 -18.25
C PRO A 207 -18.80 -1.88 -19.26
N THR A 208 -19.76 -2.81 -19.26
CA THR A 208 -19.84 -3.81 -20.33
C THR A 208 -20.34 -3.16 -21.63
N PRO A 209 -20.03 -3.71 -22.81
CA PRO A 209 -20.55 -3.19 -24.08
C PRO A 209 -22.09 -3.13 -24.13
N GLN A 210 -22.76 -4.04 -23.45
CA GLN A 210 -24.22 -4.03 -23.32
C GLN A 210 -24.70 -2.84 -22.50
N GLN A 211 -24.11 -2.60 -21.31
CA GLN A 211 -24.45 -1.45 -20.48
C GLN A 211 -24.21 -0.11 -21.19
N VAL A 212 -23.16 -0.03 -22.03
CA VAL A 212 -22.92 1.14 -22.87
C VAL A 212 -24.08 1.36 -23.83
N ARG A 213 -24.46 0.35 -24.62
CA ARG A 213 -25.57 0.46 -25.58
C ARG A 213 -26.88 0.82 -24.89
N GLU A 214 -27.26 0.06 -23.86
CA GLU A 214 -28.48 0.31 -23.07
C GLU A 214 -28.55 1.76 -22.57
N PHE A 215 -27.43 2.30 -22.08
CA PHE A 215 -27.42 3.68 -21.60
C PHE A 215 -27.39 4.71 -22.73
N LEU A 216 -26.76 4.44 -23.87
CA LEU A 216 -26.77 5.37 -25.00
C LEU A 216 -28.15 5.45 -25.66
N ASP A 217 -28.86 4.32 -25.72
CA ASP A 217 -30.18 4.19 -26.33
C ASP A 217 -31.33 4.66 -25.39
N ASP A 218 -31.07 4.80 -24.08
CA ASP A 218 -32.06 5.27 -23.11
C ASP A 218 -32.31 6.79 -23.22
N THR A 219 -33.40 7.16 -23.89
CA THR A 219 -33.80 8.56 -24.11
C THR A 219 -34.62 9.16 -22.96
N ARG A 220 -34.91 8.40 -21.89
CA ARG A 220 -35.73 8.91 -20.78
C ARG A 220 -35.04 10.07 -20.06
N PRO A 221 -35.77 11.09 -19.59
CA PRO A 221 -35.20 12.21 -18.84
C PRO A 221 -34.46 11.80 -17.56
N ASP A 222 -34.84 10.68 -16.94
CA ASP A 222 -34.27 10.14 -15.70
C ASP A 222 -33.20 9.06 -15.94
N ALA A 223 -32.78 8.80 -17.19
CA ALA A 223 -31.84 7.73 -17.55
C ALA A 223 -30.54 7.78 -16.71
N TRP A 224 -29.98 8.97 -16.48
CA TRP A 224 -28.78 9.15 -15.66
C TRP A 224 -29.00 8.77 -14.20
N ALA A 225 -30.14 9.15 -13.63
CA ALA A 225 -30.50 8.81 -12.26
C ALA A 225 -30.67 7.29 -12.08
N ARG A 226 -31.33 6.63 -13.05
CA ARG A 226 -31.50 5.17 -13.05
C ARG A 226 -30.17 4.42 -13.10
N VAL A 227 -29.19 4.91 -13.86
CA VAL A 227 -27.83 4.33 -13.85
C VAL A 227 -27.21 4.43 -12.46
N ILE A 228 -27.28 5.59 -11.82
CA ILE A 228 -26.73 5.80 -10.47
C ILE A 228 -27.43 4.88 -9.46
N ASP A 229 -28.76 4.84 -9.47
CA ASP A 229 -29.56 4.05 -8.52
C ASP A 229 -29.23 2.56 -8.66
N ARG A 230 -29.19 2.03 -9.90
CA ARG A 230 -28.77 0.64 -10.17
C ARG A 230 -27.35 0.34 -9.69
N LEU A 231 -26.42 1.29 -9.80
CA LEU A 231 -25.04 1.09 -9.35
C LEU A 231 -24.89 1.16 -7.84
N LEU A 232 -25.66 2.02 -7.16
CA LEU A 232 -25.70 2.07 -5.71
C LEU A 232 -26.31 0.79 -5.11
N ASP A 233 -27.23 0.14 -5.83
CA ASP A 233 -27.83 -1.14 -5.43
C ASP A 233 -27.00 -2.38 -5.80
N SER A 234 -25.93 -2.19 -6.57
CA SER A 234 -25.00 -3.28 -6.90
C SER A 234 -24.26 -3.77 -5.65
N PRO A 235 -24.09 -5.09 -5.45
CA PRO A 235 -23.28 -5.61 -4.34
C PRO A 235 -21.79 -5.19 -4.44
N HIS A 236 -21.34 -4.78 -5.63
CA HIS A 236 -19.99 -4.31 -5.89
C HIS A 236 -19.76 -2.84 -5.47
N TYR A 237 -20.82 -2.10 -5.13
CA TYR A 237 -20.72 -0.75 -4.56
C TYR A 237 -19.97 -0.78 -3.24
N GLY A 238 -20.38 -1.65 -2.32
CA GLY A 238 -19.75 -1.82 -1.01
C GLY A 238 -18.32 -2.31 -1.09
N GLU A 239 -17.95 -3.08 -2.12
CA GLU A 239 -16.56 -3.47 -2.36
C GLU A 239 -15.70 -2.25 -2.71
N ARG A 240 -16.19 -1.40 -3.63
CA ARG A 240 -15.48 -0.19 -4.04
C ARG A 240 -15.32 0.81 -2.89
N TRP A 241 -16.42 1.11 -2.19
CA TRP A 241 -16.43 2.14 -1.14
C TRP A 241 -15.89 1.64 0.20
N GLY A 242 -16.09 0.35 0.50
CA GLY A 242 -15.47 -0.29 1.65
C GLY A 242 -13.94 -0.24 1.57
N ARG A 243 -13.34 -0.35 0.38
CA ARG A 243 -11.88 -0.23 0.20
C ARG A 243 -11.35 1.13 0.63
N HIS A 244 -12.07 2.20 0.31
CA HIS A 244 -11.73 3.55 0.76
C HIS A 244 -11.76 3.69 2.28
N TRP A 245 -12.77 3.11 2.93
CA TRP A 245 -12.86 3.12 4.40
C TRP A 245 -11.76 2.29 5.07
N LEU A 246 -11.43 1.13 4.52
CA LEU A 246 -10.44 0.23 5.10
C LEU A 246 -9.01 0.82 5.12
N ASP A 247 -8.74 1.80 4.25
CA ASP A 247 -7.50 2.59 4.29
C ASP A 247 -7.46 3.55 5.50
N VAL A 248 -8.62 4.09 5.89
CA VAL A 248 -8.79 4.89 7.11
C VAL A 248 -8.69 4.00 8.35
N ALA A 249 -9.32 2.81 8.29
CA ALA A 249 -9.31 1.84 9.37
C ALA A 249 -7.93 1.18 9.61
N ARG A 250 -6.97 1.36 8.69
CA ARG A 250 -5.64 0.71 8.73
C ARG A 250 -5.75 -0.81 8.69
N TYR A 251 -6.68 -1.32 7.87
CA TYR A 251 -6.96 -2.74 7.76
C TYR A 251 -5.72 -3.55 7.34
N SER A 252 -5.45 -4.66 8.03
CA SER A 252 -4.46 -5.66 7.65
C SER A 252 -4.89 -7.04 8.14
N ASP A 253 -4.48 -8.08 7.41
CA ASP A 253 -4.67 -9.49 7.77
C ASP A 253 -3.54 -10.02 8.71
N GLY A 254 -2.73 -9.13 9.27
CA GLY A 254 -1.70 -9.43 10.26
C GLY A 254 -1.43 -8.25 11.20
N PHE A 255 -0.80 -8.51 12.36
CA PHE A 255 -0.50 -7.48 13.36
C PHE A 255 0.62 -6.53 12.93
N GLY A 256 1.73 -7.08 12.44
CA GLY A 256 2.85 -6.36 11.84
C GLY A 256 3.74 -5.54 12.81
N GLY A 257 5.01 -5.91 12.89
CA GLY A 257 6.12 -5.22 13.58
C GLY A 257 7.39 -6.08 13.60
N TYR A 258 8.54 -5.56 14.05
CA TYR A 258 9.80 -6.32 14.23
C TYR A 258 9.67 -7.46 15.26
N LEU A 259 8.67 -7.40 16.14
CA LEU A 259 8.41 -8.38 17.20
C LEU A 259 7.04 -9.08 17.11
N ASP A 260 6.14 -8.67 16.20
CA ASP A 260 4.82 -9.29 16.07
C ASP A 260 4.49 -9.64 14.62
N GLY A 261 4.92 -10.84 14.24
CA GLY A 261 4.60 -11.45 12.97
C GLY A 261 3.32 -12.28 12.92
N ALA A 262 2.49 -12.23 13.95
CA ALA A 262 1.29 -13.05 13.98
C ALA A 262 0.26 -12.63 12.91
N ALA A 263 -0.39 -13.63 12.33
CA ALA A 263 -1.59 -13.44 11.52
C ALA A 263 -2.75 -12.94 12.41
N LEU A 264 -3.67 -12.19 11.81
CA LEU A 264 -4.96 -11.87 12.40
C LEU A 264 -6.04 -12.77 11.75
N PRO A 265 -6.20 -14.02 12.24
CA PRO A 265 -7.19 -14.93 11.67
C PRO A 265 -8.58 -14.32 11.81
N HIS A 266 -9.36 -14.31 10.72
CA HIS A 266 -10.71 -13.73 10.67
C HIS A 266 -10.80 -12.20 10.61
N ALA A 267 -9.69 -11.45 10.46
CA ALA A 267 -9.73 -10.00 10.19
C ALA A 267 -10.65 -9.65 9.00
N TRP A 268 -10.66 -10.50 7.97
CA TRP A 268 -11.51 -10.37 6.79
C TRP A 268 -13.01 -10.27 7.08
N ARG A 269 -13.48 -10.74 8.24
CA ARG A 269 -14.89 -10.56 8.64
C ARG A 269 -15.24 -9.09 8.88
N TYR A 270 -14.31 -8.29 9.38
CA TYR A 270 -14.49 -6.84 9.47
C TYR A 270 -14.53 -6.20 8.09
N ARG A 271 -13.64 -6.60 7.17
CA ARG A 271 -13.66 -6.14 5.77
C ARG A 271 -15.03 -6.42 5.13
N ASP A 272 -15.53 -7.63 5.25
CA ASP A 272 -16.81 -8.03 4.67
C ASP A 272 -17.99 -7.31 5.33
N TRP A 273 -17.92 -7.06 6.63
CA TRP A 273 -18.93 -6.24 7.32
C TRP A 273 -18.93 -4.80 6.84
N VAL A 274 -17.76 -4.19 6.58
CA VAL A 274 -17.67 -2.86 5.98
C VAL A 274 -18.37 -2.88 4.62
N VAL A 275 -18.06 -3.85 3.76
CA VAL A 275 -18.70 -4.01 2.44
C VAL A 275 -20.22 -4.10 2.56
N ARG A 276 -20.73 -4.98 3.43
CA ARG A 276 -22.17 -5.13 3.66
C ARG A 276 -22.80 -3.86 4.23
N SER A 277 -22.11 -3.14 5.11
CA SER A 277 -22.61 -1.91 5.72
C SER A 277 -22.81 -0.79 4.70
N PHE A 278 -21.89 -0.64 3.74
CA PHE A 278 -22.10 0.27 2.61
C PHE A 278 -23.26 -0.20 1.72
N ASN A 279 -23.31 -1.49 1.35
CA ASN A 279 -24.37 -2.01 0.48
C ASN A 279 -25.79 -1.81 1.03
N ARG A 280 -25.99 -2.05 2.33
CA ARG A 280 -27.28 -1.85 3.01
C ARG A 280 -27.56 -0.40 3.38
N ASP A 281 -26.66 0.53 3.03
CA ASP A 281 -26.71 1.93 3.42
C ASP A 281 -26.90 2.11 4.93
N LEU A 282 -26.11 1.39 5.73
CA LEU A 282 -26.13 1.54 7.19
C LEU A 282 -25.92 3.03 7.51
N PRO A 283 -26.84 3.68 8.25
CA PRO A 283 -26.71 5.09 8.60
C PRO A 283 -25.32 5.37 9.17
N PHE A 284 -24.67 6.43 8.66
CA PHE A 284 -23.26 6.68 8.98
C PHE A 284 -23.01 6.88 10.49
N ASP A 285 -23.98 7.40 11.25
CA ASP A 285 -23.91 7.45 12.70
C ASP A 285 -23.85 6.05 13.34
N GLN A 286 -24.69 5.11 12.89
CA GLN A 286 -24.64 3.72 13.35
C GLN A 286 -23.34 3.03 12.93
N PHE A 287 -22.88 3.29 11.70
CA PHE A 287 -21.59 2.81 11.23
C PHE A 287 -20.41 3.30 12.11
N VAL A 288 -20.45 4.55 12.60
CA VAL A 288 -19.46 5.07 13.54
C VAL A 288 -19.62 4.44 14.93
N ARG A 289 -20.86 4.31 15.44
CA ARG A 289 -21.15 3.67 16.74
C ARG A 289 -20.64 2.25 16.80
N HIS A 290 -20.91 1.46 15.76
CA HIS A 290 -20.46 0.06 15.67
C HIS A 290 -18.94 -0.06 15.69
N GLN A 291 -18.22 0.92 15.14
CA GLN A 291 -16.76 0.90 15.12
C GLN A 291 -16.12 1.22 16.46
N VAL A 292 -16.76 2.05 17.28
CA VAL A 292 -16.25 2.45 18.58
C VAL A 292 -16.68 1.47 19.67
N ALA A 293 -17.95 1.05 19.65
CA ALA A 293 -18.58 0.33 20.74
C ALA A 293 -19.47 -0.83 20.28
N GLY A 294 -19.25 -1.41 19.10
CA GLY A 294 -20.12 -2.43 18.51
C GLY A 294 -20.41 -3.60 19.42
N ASP A 295 -19.39 -4.18 20.05
CA ASP A 295 -19.51 -5.26 21.04
C ASP A 295 -20.33 -4.91 22.31
N LEU A 296 -20.61 -3.62 22.54
CA LEU A 296 -21.41 -3.13 23.66
C LEU A 296 -22.85 -2.77 23.25
N ILE A 297 -23.18 -2.83 21.96
CA ILE A 297 -24.52 -2.52 21.44
C ILE A 297 -25.39 -3.77 21.54
N ALA A 298 -26.34 -3.77 22.47
CA ALA A 298 -27.25 -4.88 22.65
C ALA A 298 -28.23 -5.02 21.47
N GLY A 299 -28.61 -6.26 21.15
CA GLY A 299 -29.68 -6.57 20.19
C GLY A 299 -29.28 -6.56 18.71
N ASP A 300 -28.05 -6.16 18.36
CA ASP A 300 -27.55 -6.23 16.98
C ASP A 300 -26.23 -7.03 16.89
N PRO A 301 -26.28 -8.33 16.57
CA PRO A 301 -25.08 -9.13 16.35
C PRO A 301 -24.16 -8.63 15.23
N GLU A 302 -24.68 -7.89 14.24
CA GLU A 302 -23.85 -7.33 13.17
C GLU A 302 -23.00 -6.16 13.68
N SER A 303 -23.37 -5.51 14.77
CA SER A 303 -22.58 -4.42 15.36
C SER A 303 -21.21 -4.90 15.85
N HIS A 304 -21.10 -6.15 16.31
CA HIS A 304 -19.87 -6.73 16.86
C HIS A 304 -18.70 -6.77 15.86
N PHE A 305 -19.00 -6.92 14.56
CA PHE A 305 -17.97 -6.86 13.53
C PHE A 305 -17.35 -5.47 13.43
N GLY A 306 -18.13 -4.41 13.70
CA GLY A 306 -17.70 -3.02 13.60
C GLY A 306 -16.51 -2.70 14.50
N SER A 307 -16.46 -3.27 15.71
CA SER A 307 -15.33 -3.12 16.66
C SER A 307 -13.97 -3.53 16.06
N GLY A 308 -13.98 -4.20 14.90
CA GLY A 308 -12.82 -4.43 14.05
C GLY A 308 -12.00 -3.18 13.73
N PHE A 309 -12.59 -1.97 13.61
CA PHE A 309 -11.85 -0.73 13.28
C PHE A 309 -10.63 -0.50 14.17
N PHE A 310 -10.79 -0.75 15.47
CA PHE A 310 -9.68 -0.71 16.42
C PHE A 310 -9.06 -2.10 16.61
N ALA A 311 -9.83 -3.18 16.65
CA ALA A 311 -9.32 -4.51 16.98
C ALA A 311 -8.32 -5.09 15.95
N VAL A 312 -8.47 -4.76 14.66
CA VAL A 312 -7.55 -5.22 13.58
C VAL A 312 -6.45 -4.18 13.26
N GLY A 313 -6.52 -3.02 13.90
CA GLY A 313 -5.49 -1.99 13.80
C GLY A 313 -4.18 -2.40 14.49
N PRO A 314 -3.11 -1.61 14.33
CA PRO A 314 -1.83 -1.85 15.00
C PRO A 314 -2.01 -2.09 16.50
N THR A 315 -1.30 -3.07 17.04
CA THR A 315 -1.20 -3.31 18.50
C THR A 315 0.26 -3.61 18.80
N TYR A 316 0.85 -2.86 19.71
CA TYR A 316 2.28 -2.96 20.01
C TYR A 316 2.47 -3.87 21.23
N ARG A 317 3.43 -4.80 21.14
CA ARG A 317 3.76 -5.76 22.19
C ARG A 317 5.22 -5.61 22.61
N SER A 318 5.47 -5.95 23.87
CA SER A 318 6.80 -6.07 24.46
C SER A 318 7.08 -7.56 24.71
N ASP A 319 8.36 -7.94 24.68
CA ASP A 319 8.83 -9.25 25.15
C ASP A 319 8.72 -9.42 26.68
N GLY A 320 8.37 -8.35 27.40
CA GLY A 320 8.19 -8.34 28.84
C GLY A 320 9.49 -8.29 29.64
N GLY A 321 10.65 -8.15 28.97
CA GLY A 321 11.96 -8.22 29.61
C GLY A 321 12.29 -6.99 30.48
N ASP A 322 11.73 -5.83 30.18
CA ASP A 322 11.94 -4.58 30.94
C ASP A 322 10.63 -3.75 31.04
N PRO A 323 10.33 -3.13 32.20
CA PRO A 323 9.10 -2.36 32.35
C PRO A 323 9.04 -1.07 31.51
N ASP A 324 10.15 -0.47 31.05
CA ASP A 324 10.10 0.65 30.09
C ASP A 324 9.61 0.17 28.72
N SER A 325 10.04 -1.00 28.27
CA SER A 325 9.57 -1.64 27.03
C SER A 325 8.06 -1.90 27.07
N VAL A 326 7.55 -2.44 28.20
CA VAL A 326 6.11 -2.66 28.40
C VAL A 326 5.33 -1.35 28.41
N ALA A 327 5.83 -0.33 29.11
CA ALA A 327 5.22 0.99 29.14
C ALA A 327 5.20 1.66 27.75
N GLN A 328 6.28 1.52 26.98
CA GLN A 328 6.38 2.06 25.63
C GLN A 328 5.38 1.38 24.68
N ALA A 329 5.30 0.05 24.67
CA ALA A 329 4.35 -0.70 23.84
C ALA A 329 2.89 -0.34 24.16
N ARG A 330 2.55 -0.17 25.45
CA ARG A 330 1.23 0.31 25.87
C ARG A 330 0.97 1.73 25.37
N SER A 331 1.95 2.64 25.53
CA SER A 331 1.86 4.03 25.08
C SER A 331 1.67 4.13 23.56
N GLU A 332 2.36 3.32 22.77
CA GLU A 332 2.21 3.27 21.31
C GLU A 332 0.84 2.73 20.88
N THR A 333 0.31 1.73 21.59
CA THR A 333 -1.04 1.22 21.31
C THR A 333 -2.10 2.29 21.60
N LEU A 334 -2.03 2.98 22.74
CA LEU A 334 -2.97 4.06 23.06
C LEU A 334 -2.89 5.21 22.05
N ASP A 335 -1.67 5.59 21.66
CA ASP A 335 -1.43 6.62 20.65
C ASP A 335 -2.08 6.29 19.31
N ASP A 336 -1.93 5.04 18.84
CA ASP A 336 -2.56 4.60 17.59
C ASP A 336 -4.09 4.66 17.65
N ARG A 337 -4.72 4.31 18.79
CA ARG A 337 -6.17 4.38 18.95
C ARG A 337 -6.67 5.83 18.94
N VAL A 338 -6.00 6.72 19.67
CA VAL A 338 -6.32 8.16 19.71
C VAL A 338 -6.08 8.82 18.34
N ASP A 339 -4.98 8.49 17.66
CA ASP A 339 -4.65 9.05 16.34
C ASP A 339 -5.66 8.59 15.27
N ALA A 340 -6.04 7.30 15.26
CA ALA A 340 -7.03 6.80 14.31
C ALA A 340 -8.42 7.38 14.54
N LEU A 341 -8.84 7.56 15.80
CA LEU A 341 -10.08 8.24 16.09
C LEU A 341 -10.04 9.71 15.66
N GLY A 342 -8.99 10.43 16.09
CA GLY A 342 -8.80 11.84 15.81
C GLY A 342 -8.73 12.14 14.31
N ARG A 343 -7.92 11.42 13.55
CA ARG A 343 -7.75 11.65 12.10
C ARG A 343 -8.86 11.03 11.26
N GLY A 344 -9.39 9.89 11.69
CA GLY A 344 -10.40 9.14 10.96
C GLY A 344 -11.75 9.85 10.97
N PHE A 345 -12.24 10.18 12.16
CA PHE A 345 -13.57 10.76 12.37
C PHE A 345 -13.55 12.28 12.54
N LEU A 346 -12.51 12.86 13.16
CA LEU A 346 -12.51 14.28 13.51
C LEU A 346 -11.59 15.14 12.63
N ALA A 347 -10.71 14.52 11.82
CA ALA A 347 -9.63 15.20 11.13
C ALA A 347 -8.82 16.13 12.05
N LEU A 348 -8.55 15.69 13.28
CA LEU A 348 -7.72 16.39 14.25
C LEU A 348 -6.49 15.57 14.60
N THR A 349 -5.36 16.26 14.80
CA THR A 349 -4.09 15.65 15.17
C THR A 349 -3.94 15.51 16.69
N ILE A 350 -4.97 14.98 17.36
CA ILE A 350 -5.06 14.90 18.84
C ILE A 350 -3.86 14.19 19.46
N ALA A 351 -3.37 13.13 18.81
CA ALA A 351 -2.20 12.36 19.26
C ALA A 351 -0.91 13.19 19.40
N CYS A 352 -0.80 14.35 18.74
CA CYS A 352 0.33 15.27 18.95
C CYS A 352 0.36 15.84 20.38
N ALA A 353 -0.78 15.87 21.08
CA ALA A 353 -0.86 16.37 22.46
C ALA A 353 -0.38 15.35 23.52
N ARG A 354 0.12 14.17 23.13
CA ARG A 354 0.53 13.10 24.06
C ARG A 354 1.67 13.48 25.03
N CYS A 355 2.55 14.38 24.60
CA CYS A 355 3.76 14.75 25.34
C CYS A 355 3.70 16.17 25.93
N HIS A 356 2.98 17.06 25.26
CA HIS A 356 2.78 18.46 25.63
C HIS A 356 1.48 18.97 25.00
N GLU A 357 0.97 20.11 25.49
CA GLU A 357 -0.15 20.83 24.87
C GLU A 357 0.04 20.97 23.35
N HIS A 358 -1.01 20.76 22.56
CA HIS A 358 -0.90 20.84 21.11
C HIS A 358 -0.40 22.22 20.68
N LYS A 359 0.57 22.24 19.77
CA LYS A 359 1.30 23.48 19.46
C LYS A 359 0.43 24.54 18.77
N PHE A 360 -0.48 24.10 17.90
CA PHE A 360 -1.23 24.97 17.00
C PHE A 360 -2.74 24.95 17.22
N ASP A 361 -3.23 23.94 17.92
CA ASP A 361 -4.67 23.70 18.09
C ASP A 361 -4.96 23.73 19.59
N PRO A 362 -6.16 24.16 20.01
CA PRO A 362 -6.56 24.21 21.41
C PRO A 362 -6.92 22.79 21.92
N ILE A 363 -5.95 21.89 21.84
CA ILE A 363 -6.06 20.49 22.27
C ILE A 363 -5.03 20.29 23.37
N SER A 364 -5.51 19.98 24.57
CA SER A 364 -4.69 19.86 25.76
C SER A 364 -4.14 18.46 25.99
N LEU A 365 -3.18 18.36 26.93
CA LEU A 365 -2.81 17.05 27.49
C LEU A 365 -4.04 16.34 28.10
N GLU A 366 -4.94 17.08 28.75
CA GLU A 366 -6.16 16.52 29.34
C GLU A 366 -7.07 15.91 28.28
N ASP A 367 -7.20 16.55 27.11
CA ASP A 367 -7.99 16.02 25.99
C ASP A 367 -7.41 14.72 25.44
N TYR A 368 -6.08 14.63 25.28
CA TYR A 368 -5.42 13.40 24.85
C TYR A 368 -5.60 12.29 25.88
N TYR A 369 -5.29 12.54 27.15
CA TYR A 369 -5.33 11.52 28.19
C TYR A 369 -6.76 11.12 28.59
N GLY A 370 -7.75 12.01 28.42
CA GLY A 370 -9.16 11.67 28.55
C GLY A 370 -9.60 10.62 27.52
N LEU A 371 -9.21 10.79 26.25
CA LEU A 371 -9.46 9.79 25.20
C LEU A 371 -8.60 8.54 25.36
N ALA A 372 -7.30 8.69 25.70
CA ALA A 372 -6.42 7.56 25.95
C ALA A 372 -6.95 6.72 27.12
N GLY A 373 -7.53 7.35 28.14
CA GLY A 373 -8.19 6.68 29.26
C GLY A 373 -9.34 5.78 28.81
N VAL A 374 -10.11 6.15 27.77
CA VAL A 374 -11.14 5.25 27.21
C VAL A 374 -10.52 3.96 26.70
N PHE A 375 -9.51 4.06 25.83
CA PHE A 375 -8.85 2.89 25.25
C PHE A 375 -7.98 2.13 26.25
N ASN A 376 -7.50 2.78 27.30
CA ASN A 376 -6.75 2.15 28.39
C ASN A 376 -7.59 1.15 29.20
N ASN A 377 -8.92 1.29 29.12
CA ASN A 377 -9.90 0.38 29.70
C ASN A 377 -10.46 -0.60 28.66
N THR A 378 -9.67 -0.94 27.64
CA THR A 378 -10.03 -1.95 26.64
C THR A 378 -8.95 -3.03 26.52
N ARG A 379 -9.33 -4.20 26.00
CA ARG A 379 -8.42 -5.28 25.61
C ARG A 379 -8.84 -5.88 24.27
N SER A 380 -7.88 -6.38 23.51
CA SER A 380 -8.19 -7.17 22.31
C SER A 380 -8.88 -8.48 22.69
N ALA A 381 -9.96 -8.82 22.00
CA ALA A 381 -10.74 -10.03 22.23
C ALA A 381 -11.18 -10.68 20.91
N LEU A 382 -11.52 -11.96 20.98
CA LEU A 382 -12.28 -12.65 19.96
C LEU A 382 -13.72 -12.76 20.46
N HIS A 383 -14.64 -12.11 19.76
CA HIS A 383 -16.05 -12.16 20.10
C HIS A 383 -16.72 -13.35 19.39
N PRO A 384 -17.42 -14.24 20.12
CA PRO A 384 -18.23 -15.31 19.51
C PRO A 384 -19.36 -14.76 18.65
N LEU A 385 -19.59 -15.35 17.47
CA LEU A 385 -20.68 -15.01 16.56
C LEU A 385 -21.77 -16.09 16.62
N ALA A 386 -22.04 -16.57 17.83
CA ALA A 386 -22.98 -17.64 18.13
C ALA A 386 -23.80 -17.29 19.38
N PRO A 387 -25.01 -17.84 19.54
CA PRO A 387 -25.80 -17.66 20.74
C PRO A 387 -25.04 -18.09 22.01
N PRO A 388 -25.21 -17.42 23.16
CA PRO A 388 -24.49 -17.75 24.40
C PRO A 388 -24.63 -19.21 24.83
N ALA A 389 -25.79 -19.83 24.60
CA ALA A 389 -26.01 -21.24 24.90
C ALA A 389 -25.09 -22.17 24.08
N GLN A 390 -24.91 -21.89 22.79
CA GLN A 390 -24.01 -22.65 21.92
C GLN A 390 -22.54 -22.46 22.32
N VAL A 391 -22.16 -21.23 22.65
CA VAL A 391 -20.81 -20.90 23.15
C VAL A 391 -20.52 -21.68 24.43
N LYS A 392 -21.43 -21.61 25.41
CA LYS A 392 -21.31 -22.33 26.69
C LYS A 392 -21.23 -23.84 26.48
N ALA A 393 -22.06 -24.42 25.61
CA ALA A 393 -22.03 -25.85 25.32
C ALA A 393 -20.68 -26.29 24.71
N PHE A 394 -20.14 -25.50 23.77
CA PHE A 394 -18.82 -25.74 23.20
C PHE A 394 -17.71 -25.62 24.26
N ASP A 395 -17.71 -24.55 25.05
CA ASP A 395 -16.68 -24.30 26.05
C ASP A 395 -16.67 -25.37 27.16
N LEU A 396 -17.84 -25.80 27.62
CA LEU A 396 -17.99 -26.92 28.56
C LEU A 396 -17.42 -28.21 27.97
N ARG A 397 -17.75 -28.52 26.70
CA ARG A 397 -17.22 -29.71 26.04
C ARG A 397 -15.70 -29.66 25.87
N GLN A 398 -15.14 -28.49 25.52
CA GLN A 398 -13.69 -28.31 25.43
C GLN A 398 -13.02 -28.46 26.81
N ALA A 399 -13.65 -27.98 27.88
CA ALA A 399 -13.16 -28.18 29.23
C ALA A 399 -13.13 -29.68 29.61
N ASP A 400 -14.17 -30.45 29.26
CA ASP A 400 -14.20 -31.91 29.46
C ASP A 400 -13.12 -32.63 28.66
N ILE A 401 -12.97 -32.30 27.37
CA ILE A 401 -11.92 -32.84 26.51
C ILE A 401 -10.54 -32.56 27.11
N LYS A 402 -10.28 -31.31 27.53
CA LYS A 402 -8.99 -30.92 28.11
C LYS A 402 -8.71 -31.65 29.42
N ARG A 403 -9.72 -31.76 30.29
CA ARG A 403 -9.63 -32.51 31.56
C ARG A 403 -9.30 -33.97 31.30
N LEU A 404 -10.02 -34.62 30.40
CA LEU A 404 -9.82 -36.03 30.08
C LEU A 404 -8.50 -36.31 29.36
N ASP A 405 -8.09 -35.44 28.43
CA ASP A 405 -6.77 -35.48 27.78
C ASP A 405 -5.63 -35.37 28.81
N GLY A 406 -5.79 -34.52 29.82
CA GLY A 406 -4.88 -34.43 30.97
C GLY A 406 -4.79 -35.74 31.75
N GLN A 407 -5.92 -36.39 32.05
CA GLN A 407 -5.95 -37.70 32.72
C GLN A 407 -5.28 -38.79 31.88
N VAL A 408 -5.57 -38.85 30.58
CA VAL A 408 -4.93 -39.79 29.63
C VAL A 408 -3.42 -39.59 29.62
N LYS A 409 -2.94 -38.34 29.53
CA LYS A 409 -1.49 -38.04 29.57
C LYS A 409 -0.84 -38.47 30.88
N GLN A 410 -1.50 -38.31 32.02
CA GLN A 410 -0.95 -38.73 33.31
C GLN A 410 -0.86 -40.26 33.42
N LEU A 411 -1.91 -40.99 33.02
CA LEU A 411 -1.92 -42.45 33.04
C LEU A 411 -0.91 -43.05 32.04
N ALA A 412 -0.74 -42.41 30.88
CA ALA A 412 0.22 -42.85 29.86
C ALA A 412 1.69 -42.73 30.31
N LYS A 413 2.03 -41.86 31.29
CA LYS A 413 3.40 -41.73 31.81
C LYS A 413 3.93 -42.99 32.47
N ALA A 414 3.05 -43.86 32.98
CA ALA A 414 3.46 -45.11 33.61
C ALA A 414 4.08 -46.11 32.61
N GLY A 415 3.79 -45.96 31.31
CA GLY A 415 4.37 -46.76 30.23
C GLY A 415 4.32 -48.26 30.51
N ASN A 416 5.47 -48.94 30.40
CA ASN A 416 5.58 -50.38 30.63
C ASN A 416 5.41 -50.79 32.10
N LYS A 417 5.48 -49.85 33.05
CA LYS A 417 5.29 -50.08 34.50
C LYS A 417 3.82 -50.00 34.94
N ALA A 418 2.89 -49.75 34.01
CA ALA A 418 1.47 -49.62 34.31
C ALA A 418 0.82 -50.97 34.73
N THR A 419 0.04 -50.95 35.80
CA THR A 419 -0.74 -52.12 36.24
C THR A 419 -1.85 -52.46 35.24
N PRO A 420 -2.36 -53.71 35.22
CA PRO A 420 -3.50 -54.09 34.36
C PRO A 420 -4.76 -53.23 34.59
N ALA A 421 -4.97 -52.70 35.80
CA ALA A 421 -6.05 -51.76 36.08
C ALA A 421 -5.80 -50.39 35.43
N GLN A 422 -4.58 -49.87 35.52
CA GLN A 422 -4.20 -48.61 34.88
C GLN A 422 -4.27 -48.69 33.34
N LYS A 423 -3.90 -49.82 32.74
CA LYS A 423 -4.02 -50.05 31.29
C LYS A 423 -5.49 -50.04 30.83
N ARG A 424 -6.39 -50.67 31.60
CA ARG A 424 -7.85 -50.66 31.33
C ARG A 424 -8.44 -49.26 31.48
N ASP A 425 -8.09 -48.53 32.53
CA ASP A 425 -8.55 -47.15 32.75
C ASP A 425 -8.06 -46.20 31.65
N LEU A 426 -6.79 -46.33 31.23
CA LEU A 426 -6.24 -45.58 30.10
C LEU A 426 -7.02 -45.84 28.81
N ALA A 427 -7.29 -47.10 28.47
CA ALA A 427 -8.06 -47.47 27.29
C ALA A 427 -9.50 -46.92 27.32
N ALA A 428 -10.17 -47.02 28.47
CA ALA A 428 -11.52 -46.48 28.66
C ALA A 428 -11.54 -44.95 28.49
N LYS A 429 -10.60 -44.22 29.10
CA LYS A 429 -10.49 -42.77 28.96
C LYS A 429 -10.09 -42.33 27.56
N GLN A 430 -9.28 -43.11 26.84
CA GLN A 430 -8.95 -42.85 25.44
C GLN A 430 -10.18 -43.01 24.53
N ALA A 431 -10.98 -44.06 24.73
CA ALA A 431 -12.24 -44.27 24.01
C ALA A 431 -13.22 -43.13 24.29
N GLU A 432 -13.36 -42.71 25.55
CA GLU A 432 -14.21 -41.59 25.93
C GLU A 432 -13.70 -40.25 25.36
N LEU A 433 -12.38 -40.01 25.37
CA LEU A 433 -11.79 -38.82 24.76
C LEU A 433 -12.04 -38.75 23.26
N LYS A 434 -11.96 -39.90 22.57
CA LYS A 434 -12.31 -40.02 21.16
C LYS A 434 -13.79 -39.68 20.95
N ARG A 435 -14.70 -40.29 21.72
CA ARG A 435 -16.14 -40.02 21.65
C ARG A 435 -16.45 -38.54 21.91
N LEU A 436 -15.83 -37.93 22.92
CA LEU A 436 -16.04 -36.52 23.25
C LEU A 436 -15.56 -35.59 22.14
N ARG A 437 -14.46 -35.92 21.45
CA ARG A 437 -13.95 -35.18 20.28
C ARG A 437 -14.86 -35.32 19.06
N GLU A 438 -15.35 -36.53 18.78
CA GLU A 438 -16.26 -36.80 17.65
C GLU A 438 -17.63 -36.17 17.83
N THR A 439 -18.14 -36.16 19.07
CA THR A 439 -19.43 -35.55 19.41
C THR A 439 -19.30 -34.09 19.87
N ALA A 440 -18.11 -33.49 19.73
CA ALA A 440 -17.93 -32.09 20.09
C ALA A 440 -18.74 -31.20 19.15
N PRO A 441 -19.49 -30.20 19.67
CA PRO A 441 -20.13 -29.24 18.80
C PRO A 441 -19.08 -28.50 17.95
N PRO A 442 -19.41 -28.12 16.72
CA PRO A 442 -18.47 -27.38 15.88
C PRO A 442 -18.08 -26.07 16.55
N LYS A 443 -16.81 -25.67 16.39
CA LYS A 443 -16.35 -24.38 16.93
C LYS A 443 -17.13 -23.26 16.27
N TYR A 444 -17.76 -22.43 17.09
CA TYR A 444 -18.51 -21.27 16.63
C TYR A 444 -17.58 -20.27 15.90
N PRO A 445 -18.10 -19.52 14.91
CA PRO A 445 -17.34 -18.46 14.27
C PRO A 445 -17.04 -17.33 15.28
N VAL A 446 -15.95 -16.61 15.06
CA VAL A 446 -15.52 -15.47 15.90
C VAL A 446 -15.14 -14.27 15.02
N THR A 447 -15.20 -13.07 15.60
CA THR A 447 -14.64 -11.84 15.02
C THR A 447 -13.65 -11.18 15.98
N HIS A 448 -12.71 -10.39 15.46
CA HIS A 448 -11.89 -9.52 16.28
C HIS A 448 -12.71 -8.35 16.81
N ALA A 449 -12.65 -8.11 18.12
CA ALA A 449 -13.30 -7.01 18.79
C ALA A 449 -12.38 -6.39 19.87
N LEU A 450 -12.74 -5.18 20.32
CA LEU A 450 -12.26 -4.67 21.60
C LEU A 450 -13.28 -5.04 22.66
N ALA A 451 -12.84 -5.51 23.82
CA ALA A 451 -13.71 -5.73 24.97
C ALA A 451 -13.35 -4.74 26.08
N ASP A 452 -14.36 -4.32 26.84
CA ASP A 452 -14.14 -3.49 28.03
C ASP A 452 -13.37 -4.28 29.10
N SER A 453 -12.41 -3.61 29.74
CA SER A 453 -11.56 -4.17 30.80
C SER A 453 -11.57 -3.36 32.09
N GLY A 454 -12.26 -2.21 32.13
CA GLY A 454 -12.37 -1.39 33.32
C GLY A 454 -13.12 -0.08 33.08
N ASN A 455 -13.04 0.82 34.06
CA ASN A 455 -13.67 2.13 34.03
C ASN A 455 -12.81 3.22 34.70
N LYS A 456 -11.48 3.07 34.75
CA LYS A 456 -10.61 3.98 35.49
C LYS A 456 -10.20 5.18 34.66
N ASP A 457 -10.18 6.34 35.29
CA ASP A 457 -9.54 7.54 34.75
C ASP A 457 -8.02 7.39 34.66
N MET A 458 -7.39 8.21 33.82
CA MET A 458 -5.98 8.04 33.46
C MET A 458 -5.14 9.22 33.98
N ALA A 459 -3.99 8.90 34.59
CA ALA A 459 -2.97 9.91 34.89
C ALA A 459 -2.30 10.40 33.60
N ILE A 460 -2.12 11.72 33.48
CA ILE A 460 -1.32 12.31 32.41
C ILE A 460 0.10 11.75 32.49
N ALA A 461 0.60 11.16 31.41
CA ALA A 461 1.98 10.72 31.35
C ALA A 461 2.89 11.92 31.04
N LEU A 462 3.72 12.31 32.01
CA LEU A 462 4.60 13.46 31.86
C LEU A 462 5.59 13.23 30.72
N ARG A 463 5.55 14.12 29.72
CA ARG A 463 6.33 14.01 28.48
C ARG A 463 6.10 12.69 27.72
N GLY A 464 4.91 12.10 27.86
CA GLY A 464 4.50 10.86 27.19
C GLY A 464 5.02 9.57 27.83
N ASN A 465 5.68 9.63 28.98
CA ASN A 465 6.21 8.46 29.67
C ASN A 465 5.19 7.92 30.69
N LEU A 466 4.58 6.77 30.42
CA LEU A 466 3.57 6.14 31.29
C LEU A 466 4.08 5.77 32.69
N ARG A 467 5.40 5.71 32.89
CA ARG A 467 5.99 5.48 34.22
C ARG A 467 6.14 6.75 35.06
N LYS A 468 5.85 7.92 34.49
CA LYS A 468 5.89 9.21 35.17
C LYS A 468 4.48 9.81 35.20
N PRO A 469 3.59 9.29 36.06
CA PRO A 469 2.22 9.78 36.16
C PRO A 469 2.20 11.20 36.74
N GLY A 470 1.34 12.04 36.18
CA GLY A 470 0.96 13.35 36.69
C GLY A 470 -0.48 13.35 37.21
N LYS A 471 -1.17 14.47 37.03
CA LYS A 471 -2.58 14.64 37.41
C LYS A 471 -3.47 13.59 36.73
N ILE A 472 -4.42 13.02 37.48
CA ILE A 472 -5.49 12.16 36.95
C ILE A 472 -6.50 13.04 36.22
N VAL A 473 -6.85 12.66 35.00
CA VAL A 473 -7.86 13.34 34.19
C VAL A 473 -9.03 12.41 33.91
N PRO A 474 -10.27 12.93 33.97
CA PRO A 474 -11.44 12.15 33.65
C PRO A 474 -11.44 11.74 32.18
N ARG A 475 -11.97 10.55 31.90
CA ARG A 475 -12.31 10.17 30.51
C ARG A 475 -13.40 11.10 30.01
N GLN A 476 -13.16 11.80 28.91
CA GLN A 476 -14.11 12.78 28.37
C GLN A 476 -13.83 13.05 26.89
N PHE A 477 -14.78 13.70 26.21
CA PHE A 477 -14.61 14.15 24.84
C PHE A 477 -13.75 15.43 24.79
N PRO A 478 -12.98 15.69 23.70
CA PRO A 478 -12.14 16.88 23.62
C PRO A 478 -12.94 18.18 23.83
N ARG A 479 -12.46 19.04 24.72
CA ARG A 479 -13.12 20.30 25.11
C ARG A 479 -13.34 21.22 23.92
N ILE A 480 -12.43 21.24 22.95
CA ILE A 480 -12.62 22.02 21.73
C ILE A 480 -13.92 21.67 20.98
N LEU A 481 -14.41 20.43 21.11
CA LEU A 481 -15.65 19.95 20.49
C LEU A 481 -16.84 19.89 21.46
N ALA A 482 -16.60 19.55 22.72
CA ALA A 482 -17.66 19.48 23.74
C ALA A 482 -18.02 20.85 24.35
N GLY A 483 -17.13 21.83 24.29
CA GLY A 483 -17.23 23.08 25.04
C GLY A 483 -16.51 23.02 26.40
N ASP A 484 -16.57 24.11 27.16
CA ASP A 484 -15.92 24.20 28.47
C ASP A 484 -16.61 23.32 29.54
N ASP A 485 -17.92 23.08 29.40
CA ASP A 485 -18.72 22.24 30.30
C ASP A 485 -18.73 20.75 29.87
N ALA A 486 -17.63 20.29 29.25
CA ALA A 486 -17.49 18.90 28.80
C ALA A 486 -17.71 17.93 29.97
N LYS A 487 -18.73 17.08 29.88
CA LYS A 487 -19.04 16.11 30.93
C LYS A 487 -18.13 14.88 30.83
N PRO A 488 -17.59 14.39 31.97
CA PRO A 488 -16.92 13.10 32.03
C PRO A 488 -17.81 11.93 31.56
N PHE A 489 -17.17 10.92 30.97
CA PHE A 489 -17.78 9.66 30.59
C PHE A 489 -17.93 8.75 31.81
N THR A 490 -19.07 8.06 31.88
CA THR A 490 -19.47 7.28 33.07
C THR A 490 -19.78 5.82 32.75
N ARG A 491 -20.06 5.46 31.48
CA ARG A 491 -20.46 4.10 31.09
C ARG A 491 -19.27 3.23 30.73
N GLY A 492 -18.98 2.22 31.57
CA GLY A 492 -17.96 1.20 31.29
C GLY A 492 -16.59 1.82 31.01
N SER A 493 -15.95 1.42 29.92
CA SER A 493 -14.69 2.02 29.43
C SER A 493 -14.83 3.47 28.97
N GLY A 494 -16.05 3.97 28.73
CA GLY A 494 -16.35 5.25 28.10
C GLY A 494 -16.55 5.15 26.59
N ARG A 495 -16.43 3.96 25.97
CA ARG A 495 -16.59 3.78 24.51
C ARG A 495 -18.01 4.11 24.03
N LEU A 496 -19.05 3.77 24.79
CA LEU A 496 -20.44 4.14 24.44
C LEU A 496 -20.64 5.66 24.49
N ASP A 497 -20.15 6.34 25.53
CA ASP A 497 -20.20 7.80 25.65
C ASP A 497 -19.43 8.49 24.52
N LEU A 498 -18.26 7.94 24.18
CA LEU A 498 -17.44 8.42 23.06
C LEU A 498 -18.13 8.23 21.71
N ALA A 499 -18.80 7.08 21.49
CA ALA A 499 -19.58 6.82 20.30
C ALA A 499 -20.73 7.85 20.16
N ASP A 500 -21.46 8.11 21.25
CA ASP A 500 -22.53 9.12 21.30
C ASP A 500 -22.00 10.52 21.00
N ALA A 501 -20.87 10.92 21.60
CA ALA A 501 -20.27 12.23 21.38
C ALA A 501 -19.78 12.42 19.93
N LEU A 502 -19.25 11.36 19.30
CA LEU A 502 -18.79 11.41 17.92
C LEU A 502 -19.93 11.68 16.94
N VAL A 503 -21.10 11.09 17.15
CA VAL A 503 -22.23 11.19 16.21
C VAL A 503 -23.31 12.16 16.66
N ASN A 504 -23.07 12.90 17.74
CA ASN A 504 -23.95 13.96 18.17
C ASN A 504 -24.12 14.99 17.02
N PRO A 505 -25.35 15.34 16.60
CA PRO A 505 -25.59 16.33 15.55
C PRO A 505 -24.91 17.69 15.78
N SER A 506 -24.62 18.06 17.03
CA SER A 506 -23.89 19.29 17.36
C SER A 506 -22.38 19.19 17.18
N ASN A 507 -21.83 17.98 16.99
CA ASN A 507 -20.41 17.78 16.68
C ASN A 507 -20.15 18.17 15.21
N PRO A 508 -19.37 19.23 14.96
CA PRO A 508 -19.21 19.76 13.61
C PRO A 508 -18.28 18.94 12.71
N LEU A 509 -17.47 18.03 13.26
CA LEU A 509 -16.38 17.43 12.50
C LEU A 509 -16.75 16.10 11.85
N THR A 510 -17.45 15.19 12.54
CA THR A 510 -17.70 13.84 12.05
C THR A 510 -18.36 13.81 10.66
N THR A 511 -19.38 14.64 10.44
CA THR A 511 -20.08 14.75 9.16
C THR A 511 -19.24 15.47 8.11
N ARG A 512 -18.61 16.62 8.45
CA ARG A 512 -17.75 17.36 7.51
C ARG A 512 -16.57 16.52 7.03
N VAL A 513 -15.94 15.76 7.92
CA VAL A 513 -14.81 14.89 7.58
C VAL A 513 -15.25 13.80 6.62
N PHE A 514 -16.38 13.12 6.89
CA PHE A 514 -16.88 12.08 6.02
C PHE A 514 -17.32 12.63 4.66
N VAL A 515 -18.08 13.73 4.62
CA VAL A 515 -18.47 14.42 3.39
C VAL A 515 -17.26 14.83 2.56
N ASN A 516 -16.25 15.43 3.18
CA ASN A 516 -15.03 15.83 2.48
C ASN A 516 -14.27 14.63 1.90
N ARG A 517 -14.29 13.47 2.58
CA ARG A 517 -13.71 12.22 2.06
C ARG A 517 -14.48 11.69 0.86
N VAL A 518 -15.81 11.62 0.94
CA VAL A 518 -16.66 11.19 -0.18
C VAL A 518 -16.47 12.09 -1.40
N TRP A 519 -16.47 13.41 -1.19
CA TRP A 519 -16.16 14.39 -2.23
C TRP A 519 -14.77 14.12 -2.85
N LYS A 520 -13.75 13.96 -2.00
CA LYS A 520 -12.38 13.66 -2.46
C LYS A 520 -12.30 12.38 -3.26
N TRP A 521 -13.04 11.33 -2.90
CA TRP A 521 -12.98 10.06 -3.61
C TRP A 521 -13.58 10.14 -5.01
N HIS A 522 -14.64 10.95 -5.20
CA HIS A 522 -15.22 11.27 -6.52
C HIS A 522 -14.33 12.22 -7.35
N PHE A 523 -13.92 13.35 -6.79
CA PHE A 523 -13.23 14.42 -7.52
C PHE A 523 -11.69 14.36 -7.49
N GLY A 524 -11.12 13.41 -6.74
CA GLY A 524 -9.68 13.25 -6.54
C GLY A 524 -9.04 14.24 -5.55
N ARG A 525 -9.72 15.34 -5.25
CA ARG A 525 -9.33 16.36 -4.25
C ARG A 525 -10.53 16.69 -3.37
N GLY A 526 -10.31 16.86 -2.07
CA GLY A 526 -11.36 17.29 -1.14
C GLY A 526 -11.64 18.77 -1.25
N LEU A 527 -12.81 19.20 -0.74
CA LEU A 527 -13.11 20.62 -0.48
C LEU A 527 -12.10 21.19 0.52
N VAL A 528 -11.74 20.40 1.53
CA VAL A 528 -10.57 20.59 2.38
C VAL A 528 -9.48 19.63 1.92
N ARG A 529 -8.39 20.19 1.40
CA ARG A 529 -7.30 19.41 0.76
C ARG A 529 -6.37 18.69 1.74
N THR A 530 -6.58 18.89 3.04
CA THR A 530 -5.97 18.16 4.16
C THR A 530 -7.01 17.28 4.87
N PRO A 531 -7.40 16.11 4.32
CA PRO A 531 -8.59 15.38 4.77
C PRO A 531 -8.52 14.82 6.20
N SER A 532 -7.35 14.82 6.83
CA SER A 532 -7.13 14.36 8.21
C SER A 532 -6.59 15.45 9.13
N ASN A 533 -6.58 16.71 8.66
CA ASN A 533 -6.22 17.87 9.48
C ASN A 533 -7.09 19.08 9.09
N PHE A 534 -8.11 19.35 9.89
CA PHE A 534 -8.99 20.52 9.80
C PHE A 534 -8.64 21.57 10.87
N GLY A 535 -7.60 21.35 11.68
CA GLY A 535 -7.12 22.34 12.64
C GLY A 535 -6.34 23.48 11.96
N THR A 536 -5.63 24.28 12.76
CA THR A 536 -4.90 25.49 12.34
C THR A 536 -3.88 25.25 11.23
N LEU A 537 -3.26 24.06 11.17
CA LEU A 537 -2.31 23.70 10.10
C LEU A 537 -2.97 23.05 8.86
N GLY A 538 -4.29 22.82 8.91
CA GLY A 538 -5.07 22.35 7.79
C GLY A 538 -5.31 23.45 6.75
N GLU A 539 -5.65 23.06 5.52
CA GLU A 539 -6.18 24.01 4.55
C GLU A 539 -7.64 24.36 4.90
N GLU A 540 -8.03 25.60 4.61
CA GLU A 540 -9.44 25.99 4.63
C GLU A 540 -10.23 25.33 3.47
N PRO A 541 -11.55 25.11 3.64
CA PRO A 541 -12.39 24.60 2.57
C PRO A 541 -12.44 25.57 1.39
N THR A 542 -12.31 25.07 0.16
CA THR A 542 -12.48 25.90 -1.04
C THR A 542 -13.91 26.40 -1.21
N HIS A 543 -14.88 25.62 -0.71
CA HIS A 543 -16.32 25.90 -0.70
C HIS A 543 -16.88 25.62 0.71
N PRO A 544 -16.71 26.55 1.68
CA PRO A 544 -17.14 26.35 3.07
C PRO A 544 -18.64 26.08 3.19
N ASP A 545 -19.47 26.84 2.46
CA ASP A 545 -20.93 26.71 2.53
C ASP A 545 -21.40 25.39 1.92
N LEU A 546 -20.80 24.94 0.82
CA LEU A 546 -21.09 23.63 0.24
C LEU A 546 -20.77 22.49 1.22
N LEU A 547 -19.58 22.53 1.85
CA LEU A 547 -19.18 21.52 2.83
C LEU A 547 -20.16 21.49 4.01
N THR A 548 -20.54 22.67 4.50
CA THR A 548 -21.47 22.81 5.62
C THR A 548 -22.88 22.36 5.24
N TRP A 549 -23.35 22.72 4.05
CA TRP A 549 -24.65 22.31 3.52
C TRP A 549 -24.74 20.79 3.38
N LEU A 550 -23.75 20.14 2.77
CA LEU A 550 -23.71 18.68 2.62
C LEU A 550 -23.63 17.98 3.99
N ALA A 551 -22.82 18.49 4.92
CA ALA A 551 -22.69 17.93 6.25
C ALA A 551 -24.00 18.01 7.06
N ALA A 552 -24.69 19.16 7.02
CA ALA A 552 -25.98 19.33 7.67
C ALA A 552 -27.08 18.46 7.02
N HIS A 553 -27.09 18.37 5.69
CA HIS A 553 -28.09 17.57 4.98
C HIS A 553 -27.87 16.07 5.11
N LEU A 554 -26.63 15.61 5.31
CA LEU A 554 -26.37 14.21 5.66
C LEU A 554 -27.12 13.81 6.93
N VAL A 555 -27.07 14.65 7.98
CA VAL A 555 -27.82 14.42 9.23
C VAL A 555 -29.33 14.46 8.97
N LYS A 556 -29.83 15.49 8.26
CA LYS A 556 -31.25 15.65 7.93
C LYS A 556 -31.82 14.50 7.10
N ARG A 557 -30.98 13.81 6.33
CA ARG A 557 -31.34 12.68 5.46
C ARG A 557 -31.05 11.32 6.11
N GLY A 558 -31.04 11.28 7.45
CA GLY A 558 -30.89 10.04 8.21
C GLY A 558 -29.50 9.41 8.06
N TRP A 559 -28.46 10.22 7.84
CA TRP A 559 -27.08 9.77 7.69
C TRP A 559 -26.85 8.79 6.52
N SER A 560 -27.72 8.80 5.52
CA SER A 560 -27.62 7.96 4.33
C SER A 560 -26.39 8.30 3.50
N ILE A 561 -25.52 7.30 3.31
CA ILE A 561 -24.31 7.38 2.52
C ILE A 561 -24.69 7.38 1.04
N LYS A 562 -25.63 6.52 0.64
CA LYS A 562 -26.16 6.45 -0.75
C LYS A 562 -26.81 7.76 -1.17
N TRP A 563 -27.55 8.44 -0.29
CA TRP A 563 -28.09 9.78 -0.56
C TRP A 563 -26.98 10.78 -0.91
N LEU A 564 -25.87 10.77 -0.15
CA LEU A 564 -24.74 11.65 -0.39
C LEU A 564 -24.09 11.37 -1.74
N HIS A 565 -23.87 10.09 -2.10
CA HIS A 565 -23.38 9.72 -3.43
C HIS A 565 -24.33 10.20 -4.52
N ARG A 566 -25.62 9.87 -4.41
CA ARG A 566 -26.62 10.20 -5.41
C ARG A 566 -26.70 11.71 -5.66
N THR A 567 -26.69 12.51 -4.60
CA THR A 567 -26.73 13.97 -4.69
C THR A 567 -25.50 14.53 -5.41
N ILE A 568 -24.31 14.02 -5.13
CA ILE A 568 -23.07 14.43 -5.81
C ILE A 568 -23.11 14.01 -7.29
N LEU A 569 -23.47 12.76 -7.58
CA LEU A 569 -23.39 12.19 -8.93
C LEU A 569 -24.44 12.76 -9.90
N LEU A 570 -25.56 13.27 -9.38
CA LEU A 570 -26.58 13.96 -10.17
C LEU A 570 -26.22 15.41 -10.52
N SER A 571 -25.28 16.03 -9.81
CA SER A 571 -24.89 17.43 -10.02
C SER A 571 -24.31 17.67 -11.42
N ALA A 572 -24.54 18.87 -11.98
CA ALA A 572 -23.88 19.31 -13.20
C ALA A 572 -22.35 19.34 -13.00
N THR A 573 -21.93 19.69 -11.78
CA THR A 573 -20.53 19.72 -11.33
C THR A 573 -19.82 18.39 -11.55
N TYR A 574 -20.40 17.27 -11.12
CA TYR A 574 -19.83 15.94 -11.35
C TYR A 574 -19.85 15.56 -12.84
N ARG A 575 -20.84 16.04 -13.59
CA ARG A 575 -21.02 15.71 -15.02
C ARG A 575 -20.15 16.51 -15.97
N GLN A 576 -19.34 17.46 -15.49
CA GLN A 576 -18.43 18.26 -16.33
C GLN A 576 -17.42 17.39 -17.10
N THR A 577 -16.99 17.87 -18.26
CA THR A 577 -15.82 17.33 -18.99
C THR A 577 -14.52 17.61 -18.24
N ALA A 578 -13.46 16.90 -18.62
CA ALA A 578 -12.09 17.22 -18.20
C ALA A 578 -11.36 18.16 -19.18
N ALA A 579 -12.08 18.78 -20.12
CA ALA A 579 -11.51 19.58 -21.20
C ALA A 579 -10.63 20.73 -20.65
N PHE A 580 -9.52 20.97 -21.33
CA PHE A 580 -8.62 22.07 -20.97
C PHE A 580 -9.20 23.40 -21.44
N ASN A 581 -9.21 24.40 -20.56
CA ASN A 581 -9.53 25.79 -20.89
C ASN A 581 -8.36 26.67 -20.44
N ARG A 582 -7.76 27.41 -21.40
CA ARG A 582 -6.56 28.22 -21.13
C ARG A 582 -6.80 29.32 -20.11
N LYS A 583 -7.93 30.04 -20.20
CA LYS A 583 -8.29 31.14 -19.27
C LYS A 583 -8.57 30.61 -17.87
N ALA A 584 -9.33 29.53 -17.76
CA ALA A 584 -9.62 28.92 -16.46
C ALA A 584 -8.35 28.36 -15.82
N PHE A 585 -7.46 27.76 -16.60
CA PHE A 585 -6.18 27.27 -16.11
C PHE A 585 -5.22 28.39 -15.65
N SER A 586 -5.23 29.56 -16.30
CA SER A 586 -4.40 30.69 -15.83
C SER A 586 -4.89 31.30 -14.52
N ILE A 587 -6.19 31.19 -14.20
CA ILE A 587 -6.78 31.71 -12.95
C ILE A 587 -6.74 30.65 -11.84
N ASP A 588 -7.12 29.41 -12.16
CA ASP A 588 -7.22 28.29 -11.24
C ASP A 588 -6.66 27.00 -11.88
N GLY A 589 -5.36 27.00 -12.18
CA GLY A 589 -4.68 25.86 -12.84
C GLY A 589 -4.71 24.58 -12.01
N ASP A 590 -4.91 24.75 -10.71
CA ASP A 590 -4.95 23.68 -9.73
C ASP A 590 -6.38 23.15 -9.49
N ASN A 591 -7.36 23.70 -10.23
CA ASN A 591 -8.78 23.36 -10.23
C ASN A 591 -9.39 23.31 -8.81
N ARG A 592 -9.10 24.33 -7.99
CA ARG A 592 -9.66 24.54 -6.63
C ARG A 592 -11.16 24.83 -6.68
N LEU A 593 -11.61 25.55 -7.69
CA LEU A 593 -12.99 26.01 -7.88
C LEU A 593 -13.85 25.02 -8.68
N VAL A 594 -13.26 23.90 -9.12
CA VAL A 594 -13.98 22.80 -9.80
C VAL A 594 -14.65 23.26 -11.11
N TRP A 595 -13.92 24.05 -11.91
CA TRP A 595 -14.38 24.51 -13.23
C TRP A 595 -14.36 23.40 -14.30
N ARG A 596 -13.79 22.24 -13.98
CA ARG A 596 -13.84 21.01 -14.79
C ARG A 596 -13.71 19.77 -13.92
N TYR A 597 -13.95 18.60 -14.49
CA TYR A 597 -13.62 17.33 -13.85
C TYR A 597 -12.11 17.05 -13.90
N ASN A 598 -11.56 16.40 -12.86
CA ASN A 598 -10.15 16.03 -12.77
C ASN A 598 -9.93 14.59 -13.25
N PRO A 599 -9.14 14.34 -14.31
CA PRO A 599 -8.74 13.00 -14.68
C PRO A 599 -8.01 12.28 -13.54
N ARG A 600 -8.34 11.01 -13.32
CA ARG A 600 -7.74 10.18 -12.27
C ARG A 600 -7.20 8.88 -12.85
N ARG A 601 -5.94 8.58 -12.55
CA ARG A 601 -5.41 7.23 -12.70
C ARG A 601 -6.19 6.25 -11.83
N LEU A 602 -6.50 5.08 -12.37
CA LEU A 602 -7.07 3.95 -11.64
C LEU A 602 -6.12 3.50 -10.54
N ASP A 603 -6.68 3.11 -9.40
CA ASP A 603 -5.92 2.41 -8.37
C ASP A 603 -5.66 0.96 -8.82
N VAL A 604 -4.69 0.29 -8.16
CA VAL A 604 -4.29 -1.07 -8.53
C VAL A 604 -5.46 -2.04 -8.53
N GLU A 605 -6.41 -1.85 -7.62
CA GLU A 605 -7.60 -2.68 -7.52
C GLU A 605 -8.49 -2.54 -8.77
N ALA A 606 -8.91 -1.31 -9.11
CA ALA A 606 -9.76 -1.09 -10.27
C ALA A 606 -9.03 -1.44 -11.58
N TRP A 607 -7.74 -1.16 -11.69
CA TRP A 607 -6.95 -1.48 -12.87
C TRP A 607 -6.83 -3.00 -13.09
N ARG A 608 -6.40 -3.76 -12.07
CA ARG A 608 -6.26 -5.22 -12.17
C ARG A 608 -7.61 -5.89 -12.41
N ASP A 609 -8.64 -5.48 -11.68
CA ASP A 609 -9.99 -6.03 -11.86
C ASP A 609 -10.53 -5.73 -13.27
N SER A 610 -10.18 -4.56 -13.85
CA SER A 610 -10.51 -4.24 -15.24
C SER A 610 -9.86 -5.20 -16.23
N LEU A 611 -8.58 -5.56 -16.02
CA LEU A 611 -7.89 -6.54 -16.89
C LEU A 611 -8.64 -7.88 -16.91
N LEU A 612 -9.05 -8.38 -15.74
CA LEU A 612 -9.82 -9.63 -15.63
C LEU A 612 -11.24 -9.49 -16.17
N SER A 613 -11.87 -8.32 -16.03
CA SER A 613 -13.21 -8.06 -16.54
C SER A 613 -13.26 -8.07 -18.07
N VAL A 614 -12.30 -7.40 -18.73
CA VAL A 614 -12.25 -7.35 -20.20
C VAL A 614 -11.81 -8.68 -20.82
N THR A 615 -11.04 -9.51 -20.11
CA THR A 615 -10.74 -10.89 -20.54
C THR A 615 -11.86 -11.87 -20.23
N GLY A 616 -12.86 -11.49 -19.42
CA GLY A 616 -13.97 -12.35 -19.02
C GLY A 616 -13.60 -13.39 -17.96
N GLU A 617 -12.49 -13.17 -17.25
CA GLU A 617 -11.95 -14.08 -16.23
C GLU A 617 -12.36 -13.69 -14.81
N LEU A 618 -12.87 -12.47 -14.59
CA LEU A 618 -13.14 -11.93 -13.26
C LEU A 618 -14.23 -12.72 -12.54
N ASP A 619 -13.89 -13.22 -11.35
CA ASP A 619 -14.83 -13.80 -10.39
C ASP A 619 -15.43 -12.68 -9.52
N LEU A 620 -16.77 -12.55 -9.59
CA LEU A 620 -17.57 -11.56 -8.89
C LEU A 620 -18.08 -12.02 -7.52
N ALA A 621 -17.65 -13.19 -7.02
CA ALA A 621 -18.01 -13.65 -5.68
C ALA A 621 -17.58 -12.65 -4.60
N VAL A 622 -18.55 -12.21 -3.79
CA VAL A 622 -18.37 -11.22 -2.72
C VAL A 622 -18.05 -11.91 -1.39
N GLY A 623 -17.07 -11.37 -0.65
CA GLY A 623 -16.72 -11.79 0.70
C GLY A 623 -15.82 -13.03 0.81
N GLY A 624 -15.62 -13.53 2.02
CA GLY A 624 -14.86 -14.74 2.32
C GLY A 624 -13.37 -14.51 2.59
N PRO A 625 -12.63 -15.54 3.03
CA PRO A 625 -11.23 -15.38 3.44
C PRO A 625 -10.32 -14.86 2.30
N PRO A 626 -9.24 -14.14 2.65
CA PRO A 626 -8.35 -13.59 1.65
C PRO A 626 -7.46 -14.66 1.01
N THR A 627 -7.02 -14.40 -0.22
CA THR A 627 -6.04 -15.23 -0.94
C THR A 627 -4.66 -14.57 -1.01
N GLU A 628 -3.61 -15.35 -1.26
CA GLU A 628 -2.21 -14.88 -1.23
C GLU A 628 -1.56 -14.70 -2.61
N ASP A 629 -2.16 -15.24 -3.68
CA ASP A 629 -1.67 -15.08 -5.06
C ASP A 629 -2.53 -14.10 -5.87
N VAL A 630 -2.17 -12.81 -5.79
CA VAL A 630 -2.83 -11.75 -6.55
C VAL A 630 -2.64 -11.87 -8.06
N ARG A 631 -1.59 -12.53 -8.56
CA ARG A 631 -1.33 -12.55 -10.00
C ARG A 631 -2.08 -13.68 -10.71
N GLY A 632 -2.18 -14.86 -10.09
CA GLY A 632 -2.88 -16.02 -10.65
C GLY A 632 -4.37 -16.09 -10.33
N SER A 633 -4.85 -15.43 -9.27
CA SER A 633 -6.26 -15.51 -8.88
C SER A 633 -7.20 -14.69 -9.78
N ARG A 634 -8.42 -15.19 -9.95
CA ARG A 634 -9.52 -14.52 -10.68
C ARG A 634 -10.39 -13.62 -9.82
N ARG A 635 -10.21 -13.63 -8.49
CA ARG A 635 -11.02 -12.82 -7.57
C ARG A 635 -10.68 -11.33 -7.69
N ARG A 636 -11.64 -10.48 -7.30
CA ARG A 636 -11.42 -9.04 -7.13
C ARG A 636 -10.26 -8.74 -6.19
N THR A 637 -9.53 -7.67 -6.49
CA THR A 637 -8.31 -7.28 -5.79
C THR A 637 -8.52 -6.94 -4.31
N MET A 638 -9.75 -6.62 -3.91
CA MET A 638 -10.11 -6.38 -2.51
C MET A 638 -9.94 -7.62 -1.61
N TYR A 639 -9.99 -8.83 -2.18
CA TYR A 639 -9.96 -10.09 -1.45
C TYR A 639 -8.57 -10.69 -1.31
N PHE A 640 -7.51 -9.92 -1.59
CA PHE A 640 -6.15 -10.38 -1.33
C PHE A 640 -5.68 -9.97 0.05
N ARG A 641 -4.74 -10.76 0.56
CA ARG A 641 -4.12 -10.55 1.86
C ARG A 641 -3.37 -9.22 1.90
N VAL A 642 -3.69 -8.37 2.88
CA VAL A 642 -3.05 -7.07 3.11
C VAL A 642 -2.08 -7.19 4.28
N SER A 643 -0.79 -6.94 4.01
CA SER A 643 0.25 -6.92 5.04
C SER A 643 0.58 -5.50 5.53
N ARG A 644 0.93 -5.40 6.82
CA ARG A 644 1.43 -4.17 7.45
C ARG A 644 2.96 -4.05 7.42
N THR A 645 3.70 -5.16 7.29
CA THR A 645 5.18 -5.17 7.28
C THR A 645 5.75 -5.15 5.86
N GLY A 646 5.01 -5.66 4.88
CA GLY A 646 5.30 -5.52 3.46
C GLY A 646 6.22 -6.60 2.84
N ASP A 647 6.72 -7.53 3.64
CA ASP A 647 7.84 -8.42 3.32
C ASP A 647 7.49 -9.91 3.25
N ARG A 648 6.21 -10.28 3.41
CA ARG A 648 5.82 -11.68 3.63
C ARG A 648 5.20 -12.40 2.44
N PHE A 649 4.61 -11.67 1.50
CA PHE A 649 3.81 -12.26 0.43
C PHE A 649 4.14 -11.62 -0.91
N SER A 650 4.19 -12.43 -1.97
CA SER A 650 4.37 -11.97 -3.36
C SER A 650 3.32 -10.94 -3.77
N THR A 651 2.11 -11.04 -3.20
CA THR A 651 1.04 -10.06 -3.34
C THR A 651 1.43 -8.66 -2.88
N ASP A 652 2.15 -8.51 -1.77
CA ASP A 652 2.46 -7.18 -1.24
C ASP A 652 3.38 -6.43 -2.22
N HIS A 653 4.46 -7.05 -2.71
CA HIS A 653 5.36 -6.41 -3.68
C HIS A 653 4.63 -5.89 -4.93
N PHE A 654 3.69 -6.66 -5.47
CA PHE A 654 2.86 -6.22 -6.61
C PHE A 654 1.98 -5.02 -6.24
N LEU A 655 1.26 -5.09 -5.12
CA LEU A 655 0.39 -4.01 -4.67
C LEU A 655 1.18 -2.72 -4.38
N ARG A 656 2.36 -2.82 -3.75
CA ARG A 656 3.25 -1.68 -3.47
C ARG A 656 3.79 -1.02 -4.74
N LEU A 657 4.13 -1.81 -5.75
CA LEU A 657 4.60 -1.29 -7.04
C LEU A 657 3.57 -0.32 -7.63
N PHE A 658 2.28 -0.54 -7.42
CA PHE A 658 1.18 0.29 -7.88
C PHE A 658 0.53 1.12 -6.76
N ASP A 659 1.34 1.66 -5.85
CA ASP A 659 0.97 2.66 -4.85
C ASP A 659 -0.09 2.23 -3.80
N PHE A 660 -0.30 0.91 -3.60
CA PHE A 660 -1.18 0.45 -2.53
C PHE A 660 -0.64 0.88 -1.15
N PRO A 661 -1.46 1.50 -0.28
CA PRO A 661 -0.96 2.15 0.91
C PRO A 661 -0.58 1.16 2.02
N ILE A 662 0.43 1.48 2.83
CA ILE A 662 0.86 0.65 3.96
C ILE A 662 -0.06 0.93 5.15
N PRO A 663 -0.79 -0.07 5.71
CA PRO A 663 -1.77 0.13 6.77
C PRO A 663 -1.13 0.30 8.16
N ARG A 664 -0.03 1.04 8.27
CA ARG A 664 0.65 1.37 9.55
C ARG A 664 0.05 2.60 10.24
N ALA A 665 -0.63 3.46 9.48
CA ALA A 665 -1.29 4.67 9.96
C ALA A 665 -2.51 4.95 9.08
N SER A 666 -3.46 5.74 9.59
CA SER A 666 -4.66 6.10 8.83
C SER A 666 -4.26 6.88 7.56
N ILE A 667 -4.77 6.45 6.41
CA ILE A 667 -4.35 7.00 5.12
C ILE A 667 -5.33 8.09 4.66
N ALA A 668 -4.93 9.35 4.82
CA ALA A 668 -5.73 10.48 4.37
C ALA A 668 -5.86 10.56 2.83
N LYS A 669 -4.77 10.23 2.12
CA LYS A 669 -4.63 10.25 0.66
C LYS A 669 -3.59 9.22 0.25
N ARG A 670 -3.93 8.34 -0.70
CA ARG A 670 -2.94 7.41 -1.28
C ARG A 670 -1.88 8.17 -2.06
N PRO A 671 -0.60 7.74 -2.02
CA PRO A 671 0.41 8.27 -2.92
C PRO A 671 0.02 7.95 -4.37
N ARG A 672 0.54 8.73 -5.31
CA ARG A 672 0.46 8.46 -6.75
C ARG A 672 1.83 8.73 -7.32
N SER A 673 2.52 7.67 -7.71
CA SER A 673 3.84 7.74 -8.31
C SER A 673 3.76 7.45 -9.80
N THR A 674 4.71 8.01 -10.56
CA THR A 674 4.90 7.72 -11.97
C THR A 674 6.36 7.29 -12.11
N VAL A 675 6.60 6.00 -11.94
CA VAL A 675 7.96 5.43 -11.89
C VAL A 675 8.20 4.48 -13.06
N PRO A 676 9.42 4.43 -13.64
CA PRO A 676 9.73 3.58 -14.79
C PRO A 676 9.39 2.10 -14.57
N GLN A 677 9.54 1.59 -13.35
CA GLN A 677 9.25 0.20 -13.00
C GLN A 677 7.78 -0.17 -13.24
N GLN A 678 6.83 0.75 -13.01
CA GLN A 678 5.42 0.50 -13.30
C GLN A 678 5.19 0.36 -14.81
N PHE A 679 5.79 1.23 -15.63
CA PHE A 679 5.67 1.14 -17.08
C PHE A 679 6.32 -0.12 -17.64
N LEU A 680 7.52 -0.47 -17.18
CA LEU A 680 8.20 -1.71 -17.59
C LEU A 680 7.38 -2.96 -17.22
N PHE A 681 6.71 -2.95 -16.07
CA PHE A 681 5.79 -4.02 -15.69
C PHE A 681 4.61 -4.11 -16.66
N LEU A 682 3.98 -2.99 -17.01
CA LEU A 682 2.87 -2.94 -17.95
C LEU A 682 3.27 -3.46 -19.33
N MET A 683 4.46 -3.07 -19.80
CA MET A 683 4.93 -3.39 -21.15
C MET A 683 5.38 -4.84 -21.31
N ASN A 684 5.99 -5.47 -20.30
CA ASN A 684 6.72 -6.74 -20.51
C ASN A 684 6.51 -7.80 -19.42
N SER A 685 5.63 -7.57 -18.43
CA SER A 685 5.43 -8.59 -17.40
C SER A 685 4.69 -9.82 -17.96
N PRO A 686 5.00 -11.03 -17.46
CA PRO A 686 4.25 -12.25 -17.81
C PRO A 686 2.73 -12.08 -17.59
N MET A 687 2.34 -11.41 -16.50
CA MET A 687 0.94 -11.12 -16.20
C MET A 687 0.24 -10.35 -17.33
N MET A 688 0.88 -9.34 -17.92
CA MET A 688 0.28 -8.55 -18.99
C MET A 688 0.21 -9.32 -20.30
N ILE A 689 1.24 -10.11 -20.60
CA ILE A 689 1.27 -11.01 -21.76
C ILE A 689 0.14 -12.04 -21.66
N ASP A 690 -0.05 -12.64 -20.48
CA ASP A 690 -1.10 -13.62 -20.23
C ASP A 690 -2.49 -13.00 -20.38
N ARG A 691 -2.71 -11.76 -19.91
CA ARG A 691 -3.97 -11.03 -20.12
C ARG A 691 -4.21 -10.70 -21.58
N ALA A 692 -3.18 -10.31 -22.32
CA ALA A 692 -3.30 -10.09 -23.76
C ALA A 692 -3.70 -11.38 -24.49
N ARG A 693 -3.03 -12.51 -24.19
CA ARG A 693 -3.37 -13.84 -24.75
C ARG A 693 -4.79 -14.27 -24.42
N ALA A 694 -5.23 -14.08 -23.17
CA ALA A 694 -6.60 -14.38 -22.75
C ALA A 694 -7.62 -13.53 -23.53
N LEU A 695 -7.33 -12.24 -23.76
CA LEU A 695 -8.18 -11.39 -24.57
C LEU A 695 -8.22 -11.83 -26.04
N VAL A 696 -7.08 -12.22 -26.63
CA VAL A 696 -7.05 -12.80 -27.98
C VAL A 696 -7.94 -14.04 -28.06
N ALA A 697 -7.81 -14.96 -27.11
CA ALA A 697 -8.61 -16.19 -27.08
C ALA A 697 -10.11 -15.89 -26.98
N ARG A 698 -10.49 -14.93 -26.13
CA ARG A 698 -11.87 -14.44 -26.02
C ARG A 698 -12.38 -13.86 -27.35
N LEU A 699 -11.62 -12.97 -27.96
CA LEU A 699 -12.00 -12.31 -29.22
C LEU A 699 -12.16 -13.32 -30.36
N LYS A 700 -11.25 -14.29 -30.48
CA LYS A 700 -11.34 -15.37 -31.48
C LYS A 700 -12.58 -16.24 -31.28
N LYS A 701 -12.97 -16.50 -30.03
CA LYS A 701 -14.19 -17.24 -29.70
C LYS A 701 -15.46 -16.43 -30.00
N GLU A 702 -15.47 -15.14 -29.67
CA GLU A 702 -16.66 -14.29 -29.84
C GLU A 702 -16.87 -13.83 -31.30
N LYS A 703 -15.79 -13.66 -32.07
CA LYS A 703 -15.82 -13.12 -33.43
C LYS A 703 -14.84 -13.86 -34.38
N PRO A 704 -15.32 -14.36 -35.54
CA PRO A 704 -14.48 -15.11 -36.48
C PRO A 704 -13.62 -14.18 -37.37
N ASP A 705 -14.11 -12.97 -37.67
CA ASP A 705 -13.47 -12.03 -38.58
C ASP A 705 -12.54 -11.03 -37.86
N GLN A 706 -11.47 -10.60 -38.55
CA GLN A 706 -10.47 -9.66 -38.01
C GLN A 706 -11.04 -8.27 -37.72
N ALA A 707 -11.84 -7.70 -38.63
CA ALA A 707 -12.46 -6.39 -38.42
C ALA A 707 -13.45 -6.44 -37.25
N GLN A 708 -14.26 -7.51 -37.17
CA GLN A 708 -15.18 -7.71 -36.05
C GLN A 708 -14.46 -7.92 -34.71
N ARG A 709 -13.31 -8.61 -34.70
CA ARG A 709 -12.47 -8.75 -33.49
C ARG A 709 -11.92 -7.40 -33.04
N LEU A 710 -11.47 -6.57 -33.98
CA LEU A 710 -10.95 -5.25 -33.67
C LEU A 710 -12.04 -4.37 -33.05
N GLU A 711 -13.21 -4.32 -33.69
CA GLU A 711 -14.36 -3.58 -33.14
C GLU A 711 -14.72 -4.07 -31.74
N ARG A 712 -14.78 -5.39 -31.55
CA ARG A 712 -15.09 -5.99 -30.26
C ARG A 712 -14.04 -5.66 -29.19
N ALA A 713 -12.75 -5.61 -29.54
CA ALA A 713 -11.69 -5.22 -28.64
C ALA A 713 -11.88 -3.78 -28.12
N TYR A 714 -12.18 -2.83 -29.01
CA TYR A 714 -12.42 -1.44 -28.64
C TYR A 714 -13.69 -1.28 -27.80
N GLN A 715 -14.75 -2.04 -28.12
CA GLN A 715 -15.96 -2.05 -27.29
C GLN A 715 -15.68 -2.53 -25.87
N LEU A 716 -14.87 -3.59 -25.69
CA LEU A 716 -14.52 -4.13 -24.38
C LEU A 716 -13.59 -3.19 -23.58
N LEU A 717 -12.59 -2.59 -24.24
CA LEU A 717 -11.56 -1.77 -23.56
C LEU A 717 -12.01 -0.33 -23.31
N PHE A 718 -12.71 0.25 -24.29
CA PHE A 718 -13.01 1.69 -24.35
C PHE A 718 -14.51 2.01 -24.46
N GLY A 719 -15.37 1.01 -24.63
CA GLY A 719 -16.81 1.20 -24.74
C GLY A 719 -17.25 1.92 -26.02
N ARG A 720 -16.44 1.86 -27.09
CA ARG A 720 -16.73 2.48 -28.39
C ARG A 720 -16.15 1.64 -29.52
N SER A 721 -16.53 1.91 -30.76
CA SER A 721 -15.82 1.38 -31.94
C SER A 721 -14.51 2.15 -32.18
N PRO A 722 -13.51 1.55 -32.85
CA PRO A 722 -12.28 2.24 -33.23
C PRO A 722 -12.60 3.38 -34.20
N THR A 723 -11.84 4.47 -34.11
CA THR A 723 -11.86 5.54 -35.11
C THR A 723 -11.24 5.06 -36.42
N PRO A 724 -11.49 5.73 -37.57
CA PRO A 724 -10.88 5.35 -38.84
C PRO A 724 -9.35 5.29 -38.80
N LEU A 725 -8.70 6.20 -38.05
CA LEU A 725 -7.26 6.19 -37.85
C LEU A 725 -6.81 4.97 -37.04
N GLU A 726 -7.49 4.66 -35.93
CA GLU A 726 -7.19 3.48 -35.11
C GLU A 726 -7.39 2.18 -35.88
N THR A 727 -8.42 2.10 -36.72
CA THR A 727 -8.65 0.95 -37.61
C THR A 727 -7.51 0.75 -38.59
N ARG A 728 -7.04 1.83 -39.23
CA ARG A 728 -5.88 1.78 -40.14
C ARG A 728 -4.61 1.34 -39.41
N LEU A 729 -4.28 2.00 -38.30
CA LEU A 729 -3.09 1.68 -37.50
C LEU A 729 -3.12 0.23 -36.98
N ALA A 730 -4.29 -0.28 -36.62
CA ALA A 730 -4.46 -1.67 -36.22
C ALA A 730 -4.22 -2.64 -37.40
N GLY A 731 -4.77 -2.34 -38.57
CA GLY A 731 -4.55 -3.10 -39.79
C GLY A 731 -3.07 -3.18 -40.13
N ASP A 732 -2.40 -2.02 -40.23
CA ASP A 732 -0.97 -1.93 -40.49
C ASP A 732 -0.17 -2.77 -39.47
N PHE A 733 -0.47 -2.64 -38.18
CA PHE A 733 0.22 -3.39 -37.12
C PHE A 733 0.02 -4.91 -37.22
N LEU A 734 -1.20 -5.37 -37.54
CA LEU A 734 -1.54 -6.79 -37.60
C LEU A 734 -1.06 -7.45 -38.90
N GLU A 735 -0.96 -6.68 -39.99
CA GLU A 735 -0.46 -7.13 -41.29
C GLU A 735 1.07 -7.08 -41.41
N THR A 736 1.72 -6.29 -40.55
CA THR A 736 3.18 -6.32 -40.42
C THR A 736 3.60 -7.71 -39.95
N LYS A 737 3.93 -8.60 -40.89
CA LYS A 737 4.73 -9.81 -40.62
C LYS A 737 5.87 -9.36 -39.73
N THR A 738 6.06 -9.98 -38.58
CA THR A 738 7.02 -9.58 -37.54
C THR A 738 8.48 -9.63 -38.04
N THR A 739 8.87 -8.78 -38.98
CA THR A 739 10.21 -8.27 -39.11
C THR A 739 10.28 -7.14 -38.10
N VAL A 740 10.79 -7.43 -36.90
CA VAL A 740 11.19 -6.38 -35.96
C VAL A 740 12.33 -5.61 -36.63
N ALA A 741 11.97 -4.62 -37.45
CA ALA A 741 12.85 -3.61 -38.01
C ALA A 741 13.16 -2.60 -36.91
N GLY A 742 14.07 -3.04 -36.05
CA GLY A 742 14.89 -2.20 -35.21
C GLY A 742 16.24 -2.87 -35.18
N THR A 743 16.97 -2.80 -36.29
CA THR A 743 18.35 -3.30 -36.40
C THR A 743 19.18 -2.69 -35.26
N PRO A 744 19.54 -3.44 -34.21
CA PRO A 744 20.66 -3.02 -33.39
C PRO A 744 21.87 -3.13 -34.32
N ALA A 745 22.68 -2.07 -34.40
CA ALA A 745 23.94 -2.05 -35.15
C ALA A 745 24.57 -3.45 -35.15
N ALA A 746 24.79 -3.99 -36.36
CA ALA A 746 25.09 -5.40 -36.62
C ALA A 746 25.84 -6.06 -35.46
N LYS A 747 25.10 -6.83 -34.63
CA LYS A 747 25.70 -7.65 -33.59
C LYS A 747 26.56 -8.67 -34.33
N SER A 748 27.86 -8.62 -34.13
CA SER A 748 28.75 -9.71 -34.55
C SER A 748 28.15 -11.02 -34.03
N ALA A 749 27.78 -11.95 -34.92
CA ALA A 749 27.11 -13.17 -34.52
C ALA A 749 27.90 -13.88 -33.41
N ASP A 750 27.15 -14.37 -32.42
CA ASP A 750 27.67 -15.22 -31.36
C ASP A 750 28.25 -16.51 -31.99
N ILE A 751 29.38 -16.99 -31.46
CA ILE A 751 30.06 -18.18 -31.99
C ILE A 751 29.78 -19.33 -31.03
N LEU A 752 28.97 -20.29 -31.46
CA LEU A 752 28.68 -21.49 -30.69
C LEU A 752 29.94 -22.34 -30.53
N VAL A 753 30.27 -22.69 -29.28
CA VAL A 753 31.34 -23.65 -28.96
C VAL A 753 30.75 -25.05 -28.81
N SER A 754 29.64 -25.19 -28.08
CA SER A 754 28.89 -26.45 -27.96
C SER A 754 27.51 -26.19 -27.39
N ASP A 755 26.49 -26.84 -27.93
CA ASP A 755 25.12 -26.90 -27.40
C ASP A 755 24.69 -28.32 -26.97
N PHE A 756 25.55 -29.33 -27.17
CA PHE A 756 25.30 -30.72 -26.77
C PHE A 756 24.01 -31.35 -27.32
N GLU A 757 23.52 -30.85 -28.45
CA GLU A 757 22.30 -31.36 -29.11
C GLU A 757 22.53 -32.61 -29.99
N GLY A 758 23.78 -33.04 -30.13
CA GLY A 758 24.16 -34.21 -30.92
C GLY A 758 23.82 -35.54 -30.25
N GLY A 759 23.77 -36.62 -31.04
CA GLY A 759 23.57 -37.98 -30.52
C GLY A 759 24.72 -38.51 -29.64
N ASN A 760 25.83 -37.78 -29.53
CA ASN A 760 26.96 -38.01 -28.64
C ASN A 760 27.65 -36.67 -28.32
N TYR A 761 28.70 -36.66 -27.50
CA TYR A 761 29.46 -35.43 -27.18
C TYR A 761 30.35 -34.90 -28.33
N GLY A 762 30.18 -35.38 -29.56
CA GLY A 762 30.94 -34.96 -30.72
C GLY A 762 32.44 -35.23 -30.57
N LYS A 763 33.26 -34.18 -30.78
CA LYS A 763 34.73 -34.24 -30.65
C LYS A 763 35.23 -34.00 -29.21
N TRP A 764 34.34 -33.88 -28.22
CA TRP A 764 34.75 -33.75 -26.82
C TRP A 764 35.25 -35.09 -26.29
N GLN A 765 36.30 -35.05 -25.46
CA GLN A 765 36.94 -36.23 -24.90
C GLN A 765 36.56 -36.37 -23.42
N ALA A 766 35.88 -37.46 -23.08
CA ALA A 766 35.52 -37.79 -21.70
C ALA A 766 36.57 -38.71 -21.08
N THR A 767 36.89 -38.47 -19.80
CA THR A 767 37.65 -39.39 -18.95
C THR A 767 36.86 -39.67 -17.67
N GLY A 768 37.10 -40.83 -17.06
CA GLY A 768 36.39 -41.26 -15.85
C GLY A 768 34.98 -41.82 -16.13
N THR A 769 34.11 -41.77 -15.12
CA THR A 769 32.78 -42.41 -15.12
C THR A 769 31.63 -41.42 -14.93
N ALA A 770 31.90 -40.12 -14.75
CA ALA A 770 30.87 -39.10 -14.51
C ALA A 770 30.06 -38.70 -15.75
N PHE A 771 30.49 -39.07 -16.95
CA PHE A 771 29.80 -38.74 -18.20
C PHE A 771 29.25 -40.02 -18.83
N GLY A 772 27.95 -40.03 -19.12
CA GLY A 772 27.32 -41.11 -19.88
C GLY A 772 27.82 -41.18 -21.34
N PRO A 773 27.41 -42.19 -22.12
CA PRO A 773 27.84 -42.32 -23.52
C PRO A 773 27.27 -41.21 -24.43
N THR A 774 26.19 -40.54 -24.03
CA THR A 774 25.52 -39.46 -24.78
C THR A 774 25.07 -38.35 -23.84
N PRO A 775 24.88 -37.11 -24.35
CA PRO A 775 24.22 -36.04 -23.59
C PRO A 775 22.79 -36.46 -23.19
N PRO A 776 22.43 -36.48 -21.89
CA PRO A 776 21.07 -36.80 -21.48
C PRO A 776 20.06 -35.72 -21.89
N THR A 777 18.79 -36.09 -21.93
CA THR A 777 17.69 -35.19 -22.30
C THR A 777 17.01 -34.55 -21.08
N GLY A 778 17.81 -33.94 -20.21
CA GLY A 778 17.37 -33.27 -18.98
C GLY A 778 17.68 -34.05 -17.71
N THR A 779 16.67 -34.25 -16.86
CA THR A 779 16.79 -34.83 -15.52
C THR A 779 17.15 -36.32 -15.56
N LEU A 780 18.20 -36.72 -14.85
CA LEU A 780 18.59 -38.13 -14.70
C LEU A 780 17.81 -38.82 -13.54
N PRO A 781 17.69 -40.16 -13.54
CA PRO A 781 17.02 -40.89 -12.45
C PRO A 781 17.59 -40.55 -11.07
N ASN A 782 16.69 -40.33 -10.10
CA ASN A 782 17.01 -39.94 -8.71
C ASN A 782 17.63 -38.55 -8.53
N GLN A 783 17.74 -37.75 -9.60
CA GLN A 783 18.13 -36.34 -9.53
C GLN A 783 16.90 -35.46 -9.26
N MET A 784 17.13 -34.29 -8.64
CA MET A 784 16.12 -33.23 -8.60
C MET A 784 15.87 -32.69 -10.02
N ASN A 785 14.70 -32.07 -10.23
CA ASN A 785 14.30 -31.62 -11.57
C ASN A 785 15.25 -30.56 -12.16
N VAL A 786 15.94 -30.94 -13.24
CA VAL A 786 16.85 -30.07 -14.00
C VAL A 786 16.05 -29.19 -14.95
N SER A 787 16.30 -27.87 -14.90
CA SER A 787 15.60 -26.88 -15.72
C SER A 787 16.52 -25.75 -16.14
N GLY A 788 16.13 -24.97 -17.15
CA GLY A 788 16.89 -23.80 -17.61
C GLY A 788 17.96 -24.08 -18.67
N PHE A 789 18.19 -25.35 -19.05
CA PHE A 789 18.95 -25.71 -20.26
C PHE A 789 18.14 -25.38 -21.53
N ARG A 790 18.81 -25.30 -22.68
CA ARG A 790 18.23 -25.04 -24.00
C ARG A 790 18.27 -26.31 -24.83
N GLY A 791 17.32 -26.44 -25.75
CA GLY A 791 17.27 -27.58 -26.64
C GLY A 791 16.90 -28.88 -25.91
N ARG A 792 17.42 -29.99 -26.40
CA ARG A 792 17.13 -31.33 -25.91
C ARG A 792 18.28 -31.91 -25.08
N GLY A 793 19.53 -31.55 -25.34
CA GLY A 793 20.70 -32.15 -24.71
C GLY A 793 21.39 -31.22 -23.72
N LEU A 794 22.09 -31.78 -22.74
CA LEU A 794 23.01 -31.04 -21.87
C LEU A 794 24.14 -31.94 -21.39
N VAL A 795 25.21 -31.36 -20.85
CA VAL A 795 26.14 -32.09 -19.99
C VAL A 795 25.53 -32.16 -18.60
N ASN A 796 25.34 -33.37 -18.08
CA ASN A 796 24.87 -33.61 -16.73
C ASN A 796 25.70 -34.75 -16.13
N THR A 797 26.48 -34.44 -15.08
CA THR A 797 27.42 -35.38 -14.49
C THR A 797 26.85 -36.20 -13.33
N TYR A 798 25.55 -36.09 -13.05
CA TYR A 798 24.85 -36.96 -12.08
C TYR A 798 24.67 -38.41 -12.61
N PHE A 799 25.51 -38.83 -13.55
CA PHE A 799 25.42 -40.13 -14.20
C PHE A 799 25.76 -41.24 -13.20
N ARG A 800 24.73 -41.96 -12.72
CA ARG A 800 24.82 -42.93 -11.60
C ARG A 800 25.04 -42.28 -10.22
N GLY A 801 24.66 -41.01 -10.08
CA GLY A 801 24.68 -40.23 -8.84
C GLY A 801 26.01 -39.57 -8.52
N ASP A 802 26.07 -38.84 -7.41
CA ASP A 802 27.21 -37.99 -6.99
C ASP A 802 28.52 -38.75 -6.70
N LYS A 803 28.60 -40.07 -6.86
CA LYS A 803 29.82 -40.85 -6.56
C LYS A 803 30.80 -40.96 -7.73
N THR A 804 30.37 -40.63 -8.93
CA THR A 804 31.20 -40.72 -10.13
C THR A 804 32.12 -39.52 -10.29
N THR A 805 33.25 -39.71 -10.94
CA THR A 805 34.21 -38.62 -11.22
C THR A 805 34.70 -38.70 -12.65
N GLY A 806 35.13 -37.58 -13.22
CA GLY A 806 35.60 -37.52 -14.60
C GLY A 806 35.89 -36.10 -15.09
N THR A 807 36.28 -36.00 -16.35
CA THR A 807 36.42 -34.72 -17.04
C THR A 807 35.98 -34.83 -18.50
N LEU A 808 35.25 -33.83 -19.00
CA LEU A 808 34.90 -33.69 -20.41
C LEU A 808 35.64 -32.49 -21.00
N THR A 809 36.53 -32.75 -21.96
CA THR A 809 37.42 -31.74 -22.55
C THR A 809 37.04 -31.42 -23.99
N SER A 810 36.91 -30.13 -24.31
CA SER A 810 36.57 -29.67 -25.65
C SER A 810 37.74 -29.81 -26.64
N PRO A 811 37.45 -29.84 -27.96
CA PRO A 811 38.44 -29.49 -28.97
C PRO A 811 39.02 -28.09 -28.74
N GLU A 812 40.16 -27.81 -29.36
CA GLU A 812 40.73 -26.47 -29.37
C GLU A 812 39.88 -25.51 -30.18
N PHE A 813 39.71 -24.29 -29.66
CA PHE A 813 39.07 -23.20 -30.37
C PHE A 813 39.79 -21.88 -30.12
N THR A 814 39.71 -20.96 -31.09
CA THR A 814 40.25 -19.60 -30.94
C THR A 814 39.23 -18.68 -30.27
N ILE A 815 39.67 -17.88 -29.30
CA ILE A 815 38.84 -16.85 -28.66
C ILE A 815 38.70 -15.65 -29.61
N ARG A 816 37.51 -15.46 -30.16
CA ARG A 816 37.16 -14.45 -31.19
C ARG A 816 36.15 -13.41 -30.70
N ARG A 817 35.67 -13.51 -29.47
CA ARG A 817 34.74 -12.55 -28.85
C ARG A 817 35.23 -12.18 -27.45
N ARG A 818 34.70 -11.07 -26.92
CA ARG A 818 35.12 -10.50 -25.63
C ARG A 818 34.72 -11.36 -24.43
N ARG A 819 33.71 -12.22 -24.57
CA ARG A 819 33.19 -13.07 -23.49
C ARG A 819 32.97 -14.49 -23.95
N LEU A 820 33.08 -15.41 -22.99
CA LEU A 820 32.63 -16.79 -23.11
C LEU A 820 31.48 -16.99 -22.11
N ALA A 821 30.28 -17.28 -22.61
CA ALA A 821 29.08 -17.46 -21.81
C ALA A 821 28.59 -18.91 -21.91
N PHE A 822 27.95 -19.41 -20.87
CA PHE A 822 27.42 -20.76 -20.78
C PHE A 822 26.31 -20.84 -19.74
N LEU A 823 25.43 -21.82 -19.87
CA LEU A 823 24.45 -22.19 -18.87
C LEU A 823 25.10 -23.15 -17.87
N ILE A 824 24.94 -22.87 -16.57
CA ILE A 824 25.53 -23.67 -15.50
C ILE A 824 24.55 -23.83 -14.33
N GLY A 825 24.47 -25.05 -13.81
CA GLY A 825 23.80 -25.45 -12.58
C GLY A 825 24.61 -26.53 -11.85
N GLY A 826 24.03 -27.16 -10.84
CA GLY A 826 24.67 -28.20 -10.03
C GLY A 826 25.50 -27.65 -8.86
N GLY A 827 26.49 -28.42 -8.43
CA GLY A 827 27.26 -28.22 -7.20
C GLY A 827 28.18 -27.01 -7.18
N SER A 828 28.29 -26.42 -6.01
CA SER A 828 29.16 -25.29 -5.68
C SER A 828 30.47 -25.77 -5.04
N HIS A 829 31.26 -26.58 -5.77
CA HIS A 829 32.56 -27.07 -5.32
C HIS A 829 33.69 -26.53 -6.21
N PRO A 830 34.20 -25.30 -5.95
CA PRO A 830 35.23 -24.68 -6.78
C PRO A 830 36.45 -25.58 -7.00
N GLY A 831 36.87 -25.71 -8.26
CA GLY A 831 38.03 -26.53 -8.67
C GLY A 831 37.81 -28.04 -8.62
N LYS A 832 36.66 -28.53 -8.14
CA LYS A 832 36.34 -29.97 -8.09
C LYS A 832 35.11 -30.32 -8.92
N THR A 833 34.08 -29.49 -8.89
CA THR A 833 32.85 -29.64 -9.69
C THR A 833 32.59 -28.30 -10.38
N CYS A 834 33.19 -28.13 -11.55
CA CYS A 834 33.31 -26.83 -12.20
C CYS A 834 33.50 -26.91 -13.72
N ILE A 835 33.28 -25.79 -14.41
CA ILE A 835 33.73 -25.56 -15.77
C ILE A 835 34.98 -24.69 -15.74
N GLU A 836 35.97 -25.04 -16.56
CA GLU A 836 37.28 -24.39 -16.64
C GLU A 836 37.63 -23.96 -18.07
N LEU A 837 38.26 -22.79 -18.21
CA LEU A 837 38.92 -22.35 -19.45
C LEU A 837 40.41 -22.56 -19.33
N HIS A 838 40.99 -23.30 -20.27
CA HIS A 838 42.41 -23.58 -20.37
C HIS A 838 43.00 -22.83 -21.57
N VAL A 839 44.07 -22.08 -21.35
CA VAL A 839 44.87 -21.40 -22.38
C VAL A 839 46.34 -21.69 -22.09
N ASP A 840 47.12 -22.03 -23.11
CA ASP A 840 48.55 -22.37 -22.99
C ASP A 840 48.82 -23.44 -21.89
N GLY A 841 47.94 -24.44 -21.80
CA GLY A 841 48.05 -25.56 -20.86
C GLY A 841 47.72 -25.26 -19.39
N ARG A 842 47.22 -24.05 -19.08
CA ARG A 842 46.87 -23.63 -17.70
C ARG A 842 45.41 -23.20 -17.59
N THR A 843 44.79 -23.46 -16.43
CA THR A 843 43.46 -22.94 -16.09
C THR A 843 43.53 -21.43 -15.88
N VAL A 844 42.88 -20.66 -16.76
CA VAL A 844 42.83 -19.18 -16.70
C VAL A 844 41.50 -18.66 -16.14
N ARG A 845 40.44 -19.49 -16.15
CA ARG A 845 39.14 -19.22 -15.52
C ARG A 845 38.54 -20.53 -15.02
N SER A 846 37.78 -20.47 -13.93
CA SER A 846 37.01 -21.60 -13.39
C SER A 846 35.72 -21.09 -12.74
N MET A 847 34.65 -21.88 -12.77
CA MET A 847 33.36 -21.55 -12.17
C MET A 847 32.57 -22.81 -11.80
N SER A 848 31.99 -22.83 -10.61
CA SER A 848 31.08 -23.89 -10.14
C SER A 848 29.61 -23.43 -10.16
N GLY A 849 28.68 -24.36 -9.96
CA GLY A 849 27.26 -24.08 -9.77
C GLY A 849 26.94 -23.46 -8.40
N GLN A 850 25.65 -23.44 -8.03
CA GLN A 850 25.14 -22.79 -6.80
C GLN A 850 24.34 -23.75 -5.90
N ASN A 851 24.58 -25.06 -5.99
CA ASN A 851 23.81 -26.11 -5.30
C ASN A 851 22.31 -26.04 -5.65
N ASN A 852 22.00 -25.95 -6.95
CA ASN A 852 20.64 -26.03 -7.47
C ASN A 852 20.62 -26.66 -8.88
N GLU A 853 19.47 -27.17 -9.32
CA GLU A 853 19.29 -27.81 -10.64
C GLU A 853 18.80 -26.84 -11.73
N LEU A 854 18.84 -25.53 -11.47
CA LEU A 854 18.41 -24.49 -12.41
C LEU A 854 19.64 -23.95 -13.13
N LEU A 855 19.82 -24.31 -14.41
CA LEU A 855 20.88 -23.75 -15.21
C LEU A 855 20.61 -22.27 -15.48
N GLN A 856 21.59 -21.42 -15.17
CA GLN A 856 21.53 -19.98 -15.39
C GLN A 856 22.71 -19.50 -16.21
N TRP A 857 22.48 -18.45 -17.01
CA TRP A 857 23.54 -17.82 -17.80
C TRP A 857 24.61 -17.25 -16.90
N ASN A 858 25.84 -17.74 -17.10
CA ASN A 858 27.05 -17.17 -16.55
C ASN A 858 28.09 -17.00 -17.66
N GLY A 859 29.24 -16.44 -17.32
CA GLY A 859 30.32 -16.31 -18.28
C GLY A 859 31.53 -15.53 -17.76
N TRP A 860 32.60 -15.59 -18.53
CA TRP A 860 33.86 -14.91 -18.24
C TRP A 860 34.10 -13.78 -19.22
N ASP A 861 34.70 -12.69 -18.72
CA ASP A 861 35.40 -11.74 -19.57
C ASP A 861 36.75 -12.35 -19.99
N VAL A 862 36.87 -12.57 -21.30
CA VAL A 862 38.04 -13.15 -21.96
C VAL A 862 38.64 -12.18 -22.98
N SER A 863 38.31 -10.88 -22.89
CA SER A 863 38.77 -9.89 -23.87
C SER A 863 40.30 -9.79 -23.93
N LYS A 864 40.99 -10.05 -22.80
CA LYS A 864 42.46 -10.09 -22.72
C LYS A 864 43.08 -11.36 -23.32
N LEU A 865 42.26 -12.35 -23.67
CA LEU A 865 42.67 -13.63 -24.26
C LEU A 865 42.27 -13.72 -25.74
N ALA A 866 41.82 -12.61 -26.35
CA ALA A 866 41.44 -12.58 -27.75
C ALA A 866 42.58 -13.04 -28.66
N GLY A 867 42.27 -13.91 -29.63
CA GLY A 867 43.24 -14.50 -30.56
C GLY A 867 43.99 -15.73 -30.02
N LYS A 868 43.92 -16.03 -28.72
CA LYS A 868 44.55 -17.23 -28.14
C LYS A 868 43.74 -18.50 -28.44
N THR A 869 44.45 -19.62 -28.54
CA THR A 869 43.85 -20.96 -28.60
C THR A 869 43.51 -21.44 -27.19
N ALA A 870 42.31 -21.97 -27.00
CA ALA A 870 41.77 -22.39 -25.72
C ALA A 870 41.08 -23.75 -25.79
N ARG A 871 40.94 -24.42 -24.64
CA ARG A 871 40.06 -25.57 -24.42
C ARG A 871 39.16 -25.31 -23.21
N ILE A 872 38.00 -25.94 -23.20
CA ILE A 872 37.13 -25.99 -22.02
C ILE A 872 37.23 -27.37 -21.40
N ARG A 873 37.29 -27.42 -20.06
CA ARG A 873 37.15 -28.66 -19.30
C ARG A 873 35.95 -28.54 -18.38
N ILE A 874 35.05 -29.51 -18.44
CA ILE A 874 33.99 -29.69 -17.46
C ILE A 874 34.46 -30.79 -16.51
N VAL A 875 34.68 -30.43 -15.26
CA VAL A 875 35.37 -31.24 -14.26
C VAL A 875 34.37 -31.65 -13.19
N ASP A 876 34.36 -32.94 -12.85
CA ASP A 876 33.62 -33.47 -11.72
C ASP A 876 34.49 -34.45 -10.92
N GLN A 877 34.90 -34.05 -9.73
CA GLN A 877 35.85 -34.76 -8.87
C GLN A 877 35.38 -34.83 -7.41
N PHE A 878 34.19 -34.31 -7.09
CA PHE A 878 33.65 -34.31 -5.73
C PHE A 878 32.62 -35.41 -5.55
N THR A 879 32.76 -36.23 -4.52
CA THR A 879 31.92 -37.43 -4.33
C THR A 879 30.84 -37.29 -3.24
N GLY A 880 30.69 -36.09 -2.65
CA GLY A 880 29.68 -35.79 -1.63
C GLY A 880 28.39 -35.21 -2.22
N GLY A 881 27.47 -34.75 -1.37
CA GLY A 881 26.22 -34.15 -1.84
C GLY A 881 26.47 -32.96 -2.78
N TRP A 882 25.71 -32.90 -3.89
CA TRP A 882 25.95 -31.97 -5.00
C TRP A 882 27.28 -32.20 -5.71
N GLY A 883 27.79 -33.43 -5.72
CA GLY A 883 28.96 -33.88 -6.48
C GLY A 883 28.66 -34.07 -7.96
N HIS A 884 28.01 -33.08 -8.60
CA HIS A 884 27.72 -33.07 -10.02
C HIS A 884 27.56 -31.65 -10.57
N ILE A 885 27.72 -31.48 -11.87
CA ILE A 885 27.55 -30.22 -12.60
C ILE A 885 26.67 -30.40 -13.82
N ASN A 886 25.84 -29.40 -14.10
CA ASN A 886 25.05 -29.31 -15.32
C ASN A 886 25.56 -28.14 -16.17
N ILE A 887 25.93 -28.40 -17.43
CA ILE A 887 26.43 -27.38 -18.36
C ILE A 887 25.70 -27.49 -19.70
N ASP A 888 25.33 -26.34 -20.26
CA ASP A 888 24.74 -26.27 -21.58
C ASP A 888 25.12 -24.96 -22.32
N HIS A 889 24.96 -24.96 -23.64
CA HIS A 889 24.95 -23.79 -24.51
C HIS A 889 26.13 -22.83 -24.32
N ILE A 890 27.34 -23.34 -24.57
CA ILE A 890 28.60 -22.61 -24.48
C ILE A 890 28.80 -21.77 -25.74
N VAL A 891 28.96 -20.46 -25.57
CA VAL A 891 29.01 -19.50 -26.68
C VAL A 891 30.02 -18.37 -26.45
N GLN A 892 30.74 -17.97 -27.49
CA GLN A 892 31.52 -16.74 -27.47
C GLN A 892 30.63 -15.56 -27.90
N THR A 893 30.59 -14.49 -27.11
CA THR A 893 29.72 -13.32 -27.35
C THR A 893 30.41 -12.00 -27.03
N ASN A 894 29.95 -10.90 -27.64
CA ASN A 894 30.39 -9.53 -27.31
C ASN A 894 29.46 -8.81 -26.32
N HIS A 895 28.36 -9.45 -25.89
CA HIS A 895 27.35 -8.84 -25.01
C HIS A 895 27.26 -9.56 -23.66
N ARG A 896 26.56 -8.97 -22.66
CA ARG A 896 26.27 -9.66 -21.40
C ARG A 896 25.01 -10.50 -21.64
N GLN A 897 25.13 -11.82 -21.62
CA GLN A 897 23.95 -12.70 -21.54
C GLN A 897 23.31 -12.43 -20.16
N VAL A 898 22.20 -11.70 -20.15
CA VAL A 898 21.30 -11.60 -19.00
C VAL A 898 20.28 -12.71 -19.15
N ALA A 899 19.75 -13.26 -18.06
CA ALA A 899 18.62 -14.18 -18.09
C ALA A 899 17.43 -13.56 -18.85
N THR A 900 17.42 -13.70 -20.16
CA THR A 900 16.29 -13.44 -21.01
C THR A 900 15.57 -14.78 -21.10
N ALA A 901 14.39 -14.85 -20.49
CA ALA A 901 13.40 -15.79 -20.97
C ALA A 901 13.36 -15.68 -22.50
N PRO A 902 13.29 -16.79 -23.25
CA PRO A 902 13.18 -16.70 -24.70
C PRO A 902 12.03 -15.74 -25.01
N VAL A 903 12.31 -14.68 -25.77
CA VAL A 903 11.26 -13.88 -26.39
C VAL A 903 10.57 -14.85 -27.33
N GLN A 904 9.54 -15.55 -26.84
CA GLN A 904 8.55 -16.11 -27.73
C GLN A 904 8.09 -14.94 -28.59
N SER A 905 8.19 -15.09 -29.92
CA SER A 905 7.52 -14.16 -30.82
C SER A 905 6.04 -14.20 -30.44
N LEU A 906 5.59 -13.17 -29.73
CA LEU A 906 4.17 -13.01 -29.44
C LEU A 906 3.48 -12.83 -30.78
N ASP A 907 2.36 -13.50 -30.99
CA ASP A 907 1.57 -13.28 -32.20
C ASP A 907 1.14 -11.79 -32.29
N PRO A 908 0.97 -11.24 -33.51
CA PRO A 908 0.68 -9.81 -33.68
C PRO A 908 -0.51 -9.31 -32.86
N TRP A 909 -1.55 -10.15 -32.71
CA TRP A 909 -2.71 -9.83 -31.89
C TRP A 909 -2.35 -9.70 -30.41
N THR A 910 -1.57 -10.62 -29.86
CA THR A 910 -1.11 -10.52 -28.47
C THR A 910 -0.28 -9.26 -28.24
N GLN A 911 0.62 -8.89 -29.16
CA GLN A 911 1.40 -7.64 -29.05
C GLN A 911 0.51 -6.40 -29.13
N TYR A 912 -0.43 -6.37 -30.09
CA TYR A 912 -1.35 -5.25 -30.27
C TYR A 912 -2.21 -5.01 -29.03
N LEU A 913 -2.81 -6.07 -28.48
CA LEU A 913 -3.65 -5.97 -27.29
C LEU A 913 -2.85 -5.62 -26.04
N GLN A 914 -1.58 -6.05 -25.94
CA GLN A 914 -0.70 -5.64 -24.85
C GLN A 914 -0.47 -4.11 -24.85
N VAL A 915 -0.32 -3.50 -26.03
CA VAL A 915 -0.22 -2.03 -26.16
C VAL A 915 -1.52 -1.37 -25.70
N LEU A 916 -2.69 -1.86 -26.13
CA LEU A 916 -3.97 -1.28 -25.75
C LEU A 916 -4.26 -1.39 -24.25
N LEU A 917 -3.97 -2.54 -23.63
CA LEU A 917 -4.14 -2.78 -22.19
C LEU A 917 -3.18 -1.91 -21.33
N SER A 918 -2.09 -1.45 -21.91
CA SER A 918 -1.10 -0.57 -21.27
C SER A 918 -1.33 0.92 -21.55
N SER A 919 -2.41 1.27 -22.28
CA SER A 919 -2.68 2.64 -22.71
C SER A 919 -3.22 3.52 -21.58
N ASN A 920 -3.01 4.84 -21.72
CA ASN A 920 -3.58 5.82 -20.80
C ASN A 920 -5.13 5.84 -20.85
N GLU A 921 -5.76 5.56 -22.00
CA GLU A 921 -7.23 5.49 -22.07
C GLU A 921 -7.77 4.32 -21.22
N PHE A 922 -7.02 3.21 -21.14
CA PHE A 922 -7.37 2.09 -20.28
C PHE A 922 -7.13 2.40 -18.79
N MET A 923 -6.02 3.06 -18.45
CA MET A 923 -5.59 3.29 -17.07
C MET A 923 -6.18 4.52 -16.36
N PHE A 924 -6.91 5.38 -17.07
CA PHE A 924 -7.44 6.63 -16.51
C PHE A 924 -8.96 6.74 -16.66
N VAL A 925 -9.56 7.39 -15.66
CA VAL A 925 -10.94 7.89 -15.69
C VAL A 925 -10.88 9.38 -15.97
N ARG A 926 -11.68 9.84 -16.94
CA ARG A 926 -11.76 11.24 -17.37
C ARG A 926 -13.11 11.84 -17.07
#